data_AF-A0A0K8NXQ8-F1
#
_entry.id   AF-A0A0K8NXQ8-F1
#
_cell.length_a   1.000
_cell.length_b   1.000
_cell.length_c   1.000
_cell.angle_alpha   90.00
_cell.angle_beta   90.00
_cell.angle_gamma   90.00
#
_symmetry.space_group_name_H-M   'P 1'
#
loop_
_entity.id
_entity.type
_entity.pdbx_description
1 polymer ?
#
loop_
_entity_poly.entity_id
_entity_poly.type
_entity_poly.pdbx_seq_one_letter_code
_entity_poly.pdbx_strand_id
1 'polypeptide(L)'
;MPKAEWQLGFEARASFRSGEYLRALKYYILLCMKVSRTAYFANVVLLLRRLGLNEYAEEMNVTAWNASASILRCFVKSPVVVSLTSYPRRIGTTAVTVRSILNQDVRPDELILWLSPDQFPGGIKSLPDDLQTLQKQGLDIRWCEDNRSYKKLIPALKEYPDAVLVTADDDVDYHSTWLLELLVGHLLRPKDVIAHRGHRVCRGADGGLLPYRQWLKEVPGSLPSFENFATGCGGILYPPGSLHPDVGDSTLFNEICPHGDDIWFWGMTLRNGTRVSLLYETDFRLCTVPGTEESSLWIQNVRQGGNDRMIQALLQRFPEILSRLPPCAHAEAKVSIIVPVYNTASIHIQQCLRSLLSQSYQNIEILCIDDGSGLWETLGCLQRFLLADKRVQVFRINNGGPASARNFGISFATGEYIAFVDSDDYVSPHYIRDLVAAIRQDGHPDRQVAVAGRILCFDDKSQSQSKPSGYEGLKRLPPMEVAREAIHTTGVSCNKLYRSSFLRENGIRYLNGERSFAEDNYFSALVAIYARGRMGIADESCYCYRQHSESITKRIDWAGIQSAALVYEKLKAELVARGLPDLNYWHSAINRRALKDLRYNAKGIDSSGDAMANVFRRFSSRIDVCCIADDKYFLPTAVFLETIRASLGPYTTVSITVLVPQGSFAKMSSLSGQSSEKFSVRVAEVAVDRFEGLHKYDSENSFCMASPSALIKFVIPEIFPELDRILYLDTDLMVRKDLLDLYMAPIEDVYLAAVTDMWMPVTDRVEVKRFGSYFNSGVMLMNLAAMRRDEVPEKLIAAKARSTNFNLMDQDVFNEVCHGKVLGLDISYNFLPVCYKRHKHRFRIDVMNTLYGSSYPTVEAMANDPAIAHWAGSDKPWKTAETLFAEEWREAYRRLEEAGVFVQDEQTVV
;
A
#
# COMPACT_ATOMS: atom_id res chain seq x y z
N MET A 1 30.86 24.83 16.94
CA MET A 1 30.68 24.96 18.41
C MET A 1 31.27 23.74 19.10
N PRO A 2 32.05 23.88 20.19
CA PRO A 2 32.80 22.78 20.80
C PRO A 2 32.05 22.06 21.95
N LYS A 3 31.94 20.73 21.81
CA LYS A 3 32.06 19.60 22.77
C LYS A 3 31.73 19.69 24.29
N ALA A 4 31.09 20.74 24.83
CA ALA A 4 30.89 20.85 26.30
C ALA A 4 29.44 20.96 26.80
N GLU A 5 28.41 20.71 25.99
CA GLU A 5 27.00 20.77 26.43
C GLU A 5 26.22 19.44 26.33
N TRP A 6 26.90 18.29 26.28
CA TRP A 6 26.25 16.97 26.20
C TRP A 6 26.26 16.17 27.51
N GLN A 7 26.56 16.80 28.66
CA GLN A 7 26.64 16.13 29.96
C GLN A 7 25.50 16.46 30.95
N LEU A 8 24.43 17.14 30.52
CA LEU A 8 23.26 17.44 31.38
C LEU A 8 21.93 16.88 30.87
N GLY A 9 21.96 15.78 30.10
CA GLY A 9 20.77 15.14 29.54
C GLY A 9 20.55 13.66 29.89
N PHE A 10 21.36 13.06 30.76
CA PHE A 10 21.31 11.60 31.01
C PHE A 10 20.76 11.15 32.37
N GLU A 11 20.30 12.08 33.23
CA GLU A 11 19.62 11.71 34.49
C GLU A 11 18.11 11.99 34.51
N ALA A 12 17.51 12.42 33.40
CA ALA A 12 16.07 12.69 33.33
C ALA A 12 15.44 12.16 32.05
N ARG A 13 15.17 10.85 32.01
CA ARG A 13 13.92 10.20 31.51
C ARG A 13 14.16 8.71 31.27
N ALA A 14 14.14 7.97 32.37
CA ALA A 14 13.47 6.68 32.41
C ALA A 14 11.98 6.87 32.09
N SER A 15 11.63 7.07 30.82
CA SER A 15 10.24 7.08 30.36
C SER A 15 10.11 6.88 28.84
N PHE A 16 10.87 5.97 28.24
CA PHE A 16 10.42 5.35 27.00
C PHE A 16 9.76 4.02 27.36
N ARG A 17 8.43 3.98 27.30
CA ARG A 17 7.64 2.80 27.63
C ARG A 17 8.07 1.67 26.67
N SER A 18 8.50 0.56 27.25
CA SER A 18 8.93 -0.69 26.57
C SER A 18 8.00 -1.20 25.45
N GLY A 19 6.75 -0.72 25.37
CA GLY A 19 5.78 -1.06 24.33
C GLY A 19 5.97 -0.37 22.97
N GLU A 20 6.59 0.82 22.89
CA GLU A 20 6.82 1.51 21.60
C GLU A 20 8.02 0.92 20.85
N TYR A 21 9.02 0.47 21.60
CA TYR A 21 10.20 -0.23 21.09
C TYR A 21 9.83 -1.55 20.40
N LEU A 22 8.98 -2.35 21.07
CA LEU A 22 8.40 -3.54 20.47
C LEU A 22 7.52 -3.19 19.28
N ARG A 23 6.79 -2.06 19.25
CA ARG A 23 5.96 -1.65 18.09
C ARG A 23 6.79 -1.25 16.86
N ALA A 24 7.89 -0.55 17.05
CA ALA A 24 8.82 -0.22 15.95
C ALA A 24 9.50 -1.49 15.42
N LEU A 25 9.99 -2.36 16.32
CA LEU A 25 10.52 -3.67 15.97
C LEU A 25 9.46 -4.55 15.27
N LYS A 26 8.20 -4.50 15.72
CA LYS A 26 7.04 -5.21 15.15
C LYS A 26 6.75 -4.78 13.71
N TYR A 27 6.73 -3.47 13.44
CA TYR A 27 6.46 -2.93 12.11
C TYR A 27 7.64 -3.18 11.16
N TYR A 28 8.86 -3.17 11.69
CA TYR A 28 10.08 -3.30 10.91
C TYR A 28 10.38 -4.75 10.52
N ILE A 29 10.17 -5.73 11.41
CA ILE A 29 10.27 -7.17 11.06
C ILE A 29 9.25 -7.56 9.98
N LEU A 30 8.01 -7.04 10.09
CA LEU A 30 6.96 -7.25 9.08
C LEU A 30 7.29 -6.59 7.72
N LEU A 31 7.93 -5.42 7.72
CA LEU A 31 8.45 -4.80 6.48
C LEU A 31 9.62 -5.58 5.89
N CYS A 32 10.50 -6.13 6.73
CA CYS A 32 11.70 -6.86 6.31
C CYS A 32 11.39 -8.24 5.71
N MET A 33 10.27 -8.88 6.07
CA MET A 33 9.80 -10.10 5.40
C MET A 33 9.41 -9.89 3.93
N LYS A 34 9.21 -8.63 3.49
CA LYS A 34 8.80 -8.31 2.11
C LYS A 34 9.96 -8.02 1.13
N VAL A 35 11.20 -7.93 1.61
CA VAL A 35 12.35 -7.48 0.81
C VAL A 35 13.43 -8.56 0.79
N SER A 36 14.15 -8.69 -0.34
CA SER A 36 15.12 -9.76 -0.61
C SER A 36 16.09 -10.03 0.56
N ARG A 37 16.56 -11.29 0.65
CA ARG A 37 17.43 -11.85 1.71
C ARG A 37 18.65 -10.97 2.08
N THR A 38 19.13 -10.13 1.18
CA THR A 38 20.32 -9.27 1.37
C THR A 38 20.02 -7.97 2.14
N ALA A 39 18.82 -7.41 1.98
CA ALA A 39 18.39 -6.18 2.68
C ALA A 39 18.06 -6.43 4.16
N TYR A 40 17.67 -7.65 4.49
CA TYR A 40 17.45 -8.10 5.87
C TYR A 40 18.73 -8.00 6.73
N PHE A 41 19.87 -8.40 6.16
CA PHE A 41 21.14 -8.53 6.87
C PHE A 41 21.76 -7.19 7.30
N ALA A 42 21.82 -6.23 6.38
CA ALA A 42 22.39 -4.90 6.66
C ALA A 42 21.60 -4.13 7.72
N ASN A 43 20.28 -4.35 7.78
CA ASN A 43 19.38 -3.63 8.67
C ASN A 43 19.32 -4.22 10.08
N VAL A 44 19.51 -5.54 10.25
CA VAL A 44 19.67 -6.17 11.58
C VAL A 44 21.00 -5.75 12.23
N VAL A 45 22.09 -5.68 11.46
CA VAL A 45 23.39 -5.20 11.93
C VAL A 45 23.32 -3.72 12.37
N LEU A 46 22.65 -2.86 11.59
CA LEU A 46 22.43 -1.46 11.96
C LEU A 46 21.54 -1.31 13.19
N LEU A 47 20.54 -2.17 13.36
CA LEU A 47 19.69 -2.20 14.54
C LEU A 47 20.50 -2.60 15.78
N LEU A 48 21.22 -3.71 15.76
CA LEU A 48 22.05 -4.17 16.89
C LEU A 48 23.06 -3.09 17.34
N ARG A 49 23.65 -2.36 16.39
CA ARG A 49 24.53 -1.22 16.69
C ARG A 49 23.80 -0.06 17.37
N ARG A 50 22.58 0.25 16.95
CA ARG A 50 21.74 1.30 17.54
C ARG A 50 21.14 0.91 18.90
N LEU A 51 21.04 -0.39 19.19
CA LEU A 51 20.62 -0.94 20.47
C LEU A 51 21.76 -1.03 21.51
N GLY A 52 22.99 -0.64 21.14
CA GLY A 52 24.16 -0.77 22.01
C GLY A 52 24.73 -2.19 22.09
N LEU A 53 24.25 -3.11 21.24
CA LEU A 53 24.64 -4.52 21.18
C LEU A 53 25.72 -4.74 20.09
N ASN A 54 26.80 -3.95 20.18
CA ASN A 54 27.84 -3.90 19.15
C ASN A 54 28.60 -5.22 18.97
N GLU A 55 28.77 -6.01 20.04
CA GLU A 55 29.45 -7.31 19.99
C GLU A 55 28.75 -8.30 19.03
N TYR A 56 27.42 -8.38 19.09
CA TYR A 56 26.61 -9.23 18.20
C TYR A 56 26.55 -8.70 16.76
N ALA A 57 26.63 -7.37 16.60
CA ALA A 57 26.67 -6.74 15.28
C ALA A 57 28.01 -6.95 14.57
N GLU A 58 29.10 -7.13 15.32
CA GLU A 58 30.43 -7.43 14.78
C GLU A 58 30.57 -8.92 14.41
N GLU A 59 30.00 -9.83 15.21
CA GLU A 59 29.91 -11.27 14.85
C GLU A 59 29.10 -11.51 13.58
N MET A 60 28.04 -10.72 13.33
CA MET A 60 27.23 -10.82 12.11
C MET A 60 27.98 -10.44 10.82
N ASN A 61 29.12 -9.75 10.87
CA ASN A 61 29.86 -9.42 9.64
C ASN A 61 30.58 -10.63 9.02
N VAL A 62 30.55 -11.80 9.69
CA VAL A 62 31.20 -13.03 9.25
C VAL A 62 30.14 -14.13 9.09
N THR A 63 29.75 -14.39 7.84
CA THR A 63 28.93 -15.52 7.31
C THR A 63 27.39 -15.45 7.35
N ALA A 64 26.84 -15.65 6.14
CA ALA A 64 25.50 -16.08 5.66
C ALA A 64 24.27 -16.14 6.61
N TRP A 65 23.09 -15.79 6.05
CA TRP A 65 21.68 -16.06 6.44
C TRP A 65 21.41 -16.87 7.74
N ASN A 66 22.07 -18.02 7.92
CA ASN A 66 22.08 -18.82 9.14
C ASN A 66 22.34 -18.00 10.43
N ALA A 67 23.16 -16.94 10.37
CA ALA A 67 23.42 -16.07 11.51
C ALA A 67 22.18 -15.28 11.97
N SER A 68 21.32 -14.83 11.05
CA SER A 68 20.15 -13.99 11.39
C SER A 68 18.98 -14.80 11.98
N ALA A 69 18.78 -16.02 11.49
CA ALA A 69 17.85 -16.99 12.08
C ALA A 69 18.30 -17.41 13.49
N SER A 70 19.61 -17.63 13.67
CA SER A 70 20.21 -17.93 14.97
C SER A 70 20.10 -16.77 15.96
N ILE A 71 20.20 -15.52 15.49
CA ILE A 71 20.02 -14.33 16.34
C ILE A 71 18.57 -14.14 16.77
N LEU A 72 17.59 -14.41 15.89
CA LEU A 72 16.18 -14.40 16.30
C LEU A 72 15.89 -15.45 17.38
N ARG A 73 16.51 -16.63 17.27
CA ARG A 73 16.44 -17.67 18.30
C ARG A 73 16.92 -17.15 19.66
N CYS A 74 17.92 -16.26 19.73
CA CYS A 74 18.39 -15.65 20.98
C CYS A 74 17.33 -14.79 21.71
N PHE A 75 16.29 -14.30 21.02
CA PHE A 75 15.23 -13.50 21.64
C PHE A 75 14.09 -14.34 22.23
N VAL A 76 13.94 -15.59 21.80
CA VAL A 76 12.98 -16.54 22.39
C VAL A 76 13.67 -17.27 23.54
N LYS A 77 13.47 -16.79 24.77
CA LYS A 77 14.19 -17.29 25.94
C LYS A 77 13.82 -18.72 26.36
N SER A 78 12.61 -19.16 26.02
CA SER A 78 12.15 -20.53 26.29
C SER A 78 12.71 -21.51 25.26
N PRO A 79 12.87 -22.79 25.61
CA PRO A 79 13.09 -23.85 24.63
C PRO A 79 11.96 -23.85 23.59
N VAL A 80 12.28 -24.14 22.34
CA VAL A 80 11.36 -24.28 21.22
C VAL A 80 11.34 -25.75 20.81
N VAL A 81 10.21 -26.41 21.08
CA VAL A 81 10.02 -27.83 20.79
C VAL A 81 9.00 -27.97 19.67
N VAL A 82 9.40 -28.55 18.55
CA VAL A 82 8.46 -28.94 17.49
C VAL A 82 8.04 -30.38 17.74
N SER A 83 6.73 -30.63 17.77
CA SER A 83 6.15 -31.92 18.10
C SER A 83 5.12 -32.34 17.07
N LEU A 84 5.18 -33.62 16.68
CA LEU A 84 4.25 -34.24 15.75
C LEU A 84 3.96 -35.68 16.15
N THR A 85 2.94 -36.29 15.55
CA THR A 85 2.63 -37.72 15.72
C THR A 85 2.29 -38.36 14.40
N SER A 86 2.54 -39.67 14.29
CA SER A 86 2.09 -40.48 13.16
C SER A 86 1.43 -41.79 13.64
N TYR A 87 0.89 -42.54 12.69
CA TYR A 87 0.25 -43.84 12.89
C TYR A 87 0.51 -44.75 11.68
N PRO A 88 0.23 -46.08 11.75
CA PRO A 88 0.74 -47.05 10.78
C PRO A 88 0.42 -46.75 9.31
N ARG A 89 -0.71 -46.12 8.99
CA ARG A 89 -1.07 -45.81 7.59
C ARG A 89 -0.28 -44.63 7.01
N ARG A 90 0.16 -43.68 7.85
CA ARG A 90 0.89 -42.47 7.42
C ARG A 90 2.40 -42.52 7.70
N ILE A 91 2.87 -43.53 8.43
CA ILE A 91 4.29 -43.62 8.81
C ILE A 91 5.22 -43.64 7.59
N GLY A 92 4.80 -44.26 6.49
CA GLY A 92 5.61 -44.39 5.27
C GLY A 92 5.86 -43.09 4.51
N THR A 93 5.10 -42.03 4.77
CA THR A 93 5.27 -40.70 4.14
C THR A 93 5.73 -39.63 5.13
N THR A 94 5.74 -39.93 6.44
CA THR A 94 6.06 -38.99 7.52
C THR A 94 7.49 -38.42 7.41
N ALA A 95 8.42 -39.16 6.79
CA ALA A 95 9.78 -38.70 6.58
C ALA A 95 9.89 -37.42 5.74
N VAL A 96 8.94 -37.17 4.83
CA VAL A 96 8.88 -35.93 4.03
C VAL A 96 8.66 -34.73 4.94
N THR A 97 7.62 -34.79 5.77
CA THR A 97 7.29 -33.78 6.78
C THR A 97 8.47 -33.54 7.72
N VAL A 98 9.04 -34.59 8.30
CA VAL A 98 10.18 -34.46 9.23
C VAL A 98 11.37 -33.78 8.54
N ARG A 99 11.68 -34.16 7.31
CA ARG A 99 12.78 -33.55 6.54
C ARG A 99 12.53 -32.07 6.28
N SER A 100 11.28 -31.68 5.98
CA SER A 100 10.92 -30.26 5.80
C SER A 100 11.13 -29.44 7.09
N ILE A 101 10.89 -30.04 8.26
CA ILE A 101 11.09 -29.39 9.57
C ILE A 101 12.59 -29.35 9.95
N LEU A 102 13.36 -30.40 9.65
CA LEU A 102 14.83 -30.38 9.87
C LEU A 102 15.55 -29.37 8.96
N ASN A 103 14.94 -29.04 7.82
CA ASN A 103 15.45 -28.07 6.84
C ASN A 103 14.95 -26.63 7.07
N GLN A 104 14.38 -26.32 8.24
CA GLN A 104 13.96 -24.96 8.57
C GLN A 104 15.15 -24.01 8.74
N ASP A 105 14.95 -22.76 8.34
CA ASP A 105 15.93 -21.67 8.46
C ASP A 105 16.29 -21.40 9.93
N VAL A 106 15.32 -21.55 10.83
CA VAL A 106 15.53 -21.62 12.29
C VAL A 106 15.31 -23.06 12.72
N ARG A 107 16.27 -23.66 13.44
CA ARG A 107 16.10 -25.00 13.99
C ARG A 107 15.35 -24.94 15.33
N PRO A 108 14.46 -25.89 15.61
CA PRO A 108 13.97 -26.10 16.96
C PRO A 108 15.09 -26.67 17.84
N ASP A 109 14.96 -26.54 19.16
CA ASP A 109 15.90 -27.21 20.07
C ASP A 109 15.63 -28.71 20.11
N GLU A 110 14.37 -29.10 19.91
CA GLU A 110 13.92 -30.49 19.89
C GLU A 110 12.88 -30.68 18.77
N LEU A 111 13.01 -31.76 18.01
CA LEU A 111 12.02 -32.22 17.04
C LEU A 111 11.56 -33.62 17.43
N ILE A 112 10.33 -33.76 17.91
CA ILE A 112 9.84 -35.01 18.53
C ILE A 112 8.68 -35.62 17.73
N LEU A 113 8.87 -36.84 17.23
CA LEU A 113 7.82 -37.69 16.67
C LEU A 113 7.31 -38.66 17.73
N TRP A 114 6.06 -38.46 18.16
CA TRP A 114 5.38 -39.33 19.13
C TRP A 114 4.66 -40.50 18.45
N LEU A 115 5.00 -41.71 18.84
CA LEU A 115 4.41 -42.97 18.39
C LEU A 115 3.84 -43.76 19.58
N SER A 116 2.99 -44.74 19.31
CA SER A 116 2.47 -45.66 20.33
C SER A 116 3.08 -47.06 20.16
N PRO A 117 3.56 -47.71 21.25
CA PRO A 117 4.02 -49.09 21.20
C PRO A 117 2.95 -50.05 20.67
N ASP A 118 1.67 -49.80 20.95
CA ASP A 118 0.55 -50.62 20.49
C ASP A 118 0.38 -50.56 18.97
N GLN A 119 0.69 -49.40 18.38
CA GLN A 119 0.64 -49.17 16.93
C GLN A 119 1.87 -49.71 16.21
N PHE A 120 3.02 -49.77 16.90
CA PHE A 120 4.30 -50.21 16.34
C PHE A 120 5.01 -51.19 17.28
N PRO A 121 4.51 -52.43 17.43
CA PRO A 121 5.04 -53.40 18.39
C PRO A 121 6.48 -53.83 18.11
N GLY A 122 6.97 -53.64 16.87
CA GLY A 122 8.36 -53.89 16.50
C GLY A 122 9.33 -52.75 16.89
N GLY A 123 8.83 -51.69 17.53
CA GLY A 123 9.61 -50.53 17.94
C GLY A 123 10.31 -49.84 16.76
N ILE A 124 11.47 -49.21 17.03
CA ILE A 124 12.24 -48.45 16.03
C ILE A 124 12.59 -49.30 14.80
N LYS A 125 12.87 -50.60 14.97
CA LYS A 125 13.25 -51.51 13.87
C LYS A 125 12.13 -51.75 12.86
N SER A 126 10.88 -51.47 13.24
CA SER A 126 9.71 -51.59 12.35
C SER A 126 9.40 -50.31 11.59
N LEU A 127 10.12 -49.23 11.86
CA LEU A 127 9.92 -47.95 11.19
C LEU A 127 10.66 -47.92 9.84
N PRO A 128 10.15 -47.16 8.86
CA PRO A 128 10.85 -46.88 7.60
C PRO A 128 12.32 -46.46 7.80
N ASP A 129 13.21 -46.95 6.92
CA ASP A 129 14.66 -46.71 7.00
C ASP A 129 15.02 -45.22 6.94
N ASP A 130 14.21 -44.41 6.26
CA ASP A 130 14.40 -42.97 6.17
C ASP A 130 14.10 -42.27 7.51
N LEU A 131 13.08 -42.67 8.26
CA LEU A 131 12.84 -42.19 9.63
C LEU A 131 13.96 -42.61 10.59
N GLN A 132 14.44 -43.85 10.49
CA GLN A 132 15.61 -44.31 11.28
C GLN A 132 16.88 -43.50 10.93
N THR A 133 17.01 -43.07 9.67
CA THR A 133 18.10 -42.22 9.22
C THR A 133 17.95 -40.79 9.76
N LEU A 134 16.74 -40.22 9.69
CA LEU A 134 16.44 -38.88 10.21
C LEU A 134 16.62 -38.82 11.74
N GLN A 135 16.45 -39.94 12.46
CA GLN A 135 16.76 -40.02 13.88
C GLN A 135 18.22 -39.63 14.18
N LYS A 136 19.15 -40.05 13.31
CA LYS A 136 20.58 -39.67 13.42
C LYS A 136 20.86 -38.23 13.01
N GLN A 137 19.87 -37.54 12.45
CA GLN A 137 19.97 -36.17 11.91
C GLN A 137 19.22 -35.14 12.76
N GLY A 138 18.77 -35.51 13.97
CA GLY A 138 18.14 -34.60 14.93
C GLY A 138 16.64 -34.81 15.13
N LEU A 139 16.04 -35.86 14.55
CA LEU A 139 14.71 -36.31 14.96
C LEU A 139 14.80 -37.15 16.24
N ASP A 140 14.01 -36.84 17.24
CA ASP A 140 13.77 -37.73 18.38
C ASP A 140 12.45 -38.51 18.18
N ILE A 141 12.49 -39.82 18.41
CA ILE A 141 11.33 -40.70 18.28
C ILE A 141 10.98 -41.22 19.67
N ARG A 142 9.83 -40.78 20.19
CA ARG A 142 9.38 -41.11 21.54
C ARG A 142 8.09 -41.90 21.53
N TRP A 143 7.87 -42.60 22.62
CA TRP A 143 6.77 -43.55 22.79
C TRP A 143 5.81 -43.05 23.86
N CYS A 144 4.52 -43.08 23.57
CA CYS A 144 3.46 -42.66 24.50
C CYS A 144 2.19 -43.51 24.28
N GLU A 145 1.22 -43.38 25.19
CA GLU A 145 -0.08 -44.04 25.07
C GLU A 145 -0.80 -43.66 23.76
N ASP A 146 -1.56 -44.58 23.18
CA ASP A 146 -2.34 -44.31 21.97
C ASP A 146 -3.57 -43.43 22.25
N ASN A 147 -3.33 -42.13 22.32
CA ASN A 147 -4.36 -41.10 22.37
C ASN A 147 -4.58 -40.47 20.99
N ARG A 148 -4.37 -41.20 19.87
CA ARG A 148 -4.63 -40.71 18.50
C ARG A 148 -3.84 -39.41 18.21
N SER A 149 -4.47 -38.39 17.60
CA SER A 149 -3.81 -37.13 17.22
C SER A 149 -3.36 -36.28 18.42
N TYR A 150 -3.94 -36.50 19.62
CA TYR A 150 -3.53 -35.79 20.85
C TYR A 150 -2.06 -36.00 21.22
N LYS A 151 -1.46 -37.10 20.74
CA LYS A 151 -0.02 -37.40 20.88
C LYS A 151 0.87 -36.27 20.35
N LYS A 152 0.40 -35.42 19.43
CA LYS A 152 1.20 -34.31 18.86
C LYS A 152 1.47 -33.16 19.83
N LEU A 153 0.76 -33.09 20.96
CA LEU A 153 0.90 -31.98 21.90
C LEU A 153 0.91 -32.42 23.37
N ILE A 154 0.05 -33.37 23.77
CA ILE A 154 -0.13 -33.70 25.19
C ILE A 154 1.16 -34.23 25.86
N PRO A 155 1.92 -35.16 25.26
CA PRO A 155 3.16 -35.62 25.87
C PRO A 155 4.22 -34.49 25.94
N ALA A 156 4.32 -33.67 24.89
CA ALA A 156 5.24 -32.53 24.86
C ALA A 156 4.89 -31.47 25.93
N LEU A 157 3.61 -31.20 26.17
CA LEU A 157 3.15 -30.31 27.27
C LEU A 157 3.57 -30.82 28.65
N LYS A 158 3.52 -32.14 28.86
CA LYS A 158 3.90 -32.76 30.14
C LYS A 158 5.41 -32.70 30.37
N GLU A 159 6.19 -32.94 29.32
CA GLU A 159 7.65 -33.02 29.41
C GLU A 159 8.34 -31.64 29.36
N TYR A 160 7.74 -30.69 28.65
CA TYR A 160 8.30 -29.34 28.45
C TYR A 160 7.29 -28.24 28.83
N PRO A 161 6.87 -28.15 30.10
CA PRO A 161 5.83 -27.20 30.54
C PRO A 161 6.21 -25.72 30.35
N ASP A 162 7.51 -25.40 30.36
CA ASP A 162 8.05 -24.04 30.23
C ASP A 162 8.54 -23.72 28.80
N ALA A 163 8.36 -24.65 27.85
CA ALA A 163 8.77 -24.47 26.47
C ALA A 163 7.68 -23.84 25.59
N VAL A 164 8.12 -23.18 24.53
CA VAL A 164 7.28 -22.82 23.38
C VAL A 164 7.10 -24.08 22.55
N LEU A 165 5.86 -24.59 22.48
CA LEU A 165 5.54 -25.82 21.77
C LEU A 165 4.96 -25.50 20.40
N VAL A 166 5.43 -26.18 19.35
CA VAL A 166 4.91 -26.03 18.00
C VAL A 166 4.41 -27.39 17.51
N THR A 167 3.13 -27.51 17.16
CA THR A 167 2.58 -28.74 16.61
C THR A 167 2.69 -28.74 15.09
N ALA A 168 3.06 -29.88 14.51
CA ALA A 168 3.02 -30.14 13.07
C ALA A 168 2.21 -31.41 12.76
N ASP A 169 1.62 -31.48 11.57
CA ASP A 169 0.91 -32.67 11.08
C ASP A 169 1.86 -33.53 10.20
N ASP A 170 1.69 -34.85 10.21
CA ASP A 170 2.59 -35.82 9.59
C ASP A 170 2.48 -35.92 8.06
N ASP A 171 1.61 -35.14 7.43
CA ASP A 171 1.29 -35.16 6.00
C ASP A 171 1.43 -33.80 5.28
N VAL A 172 2.26 -32.89 5.83
CA VAL A 172 2.50 -31.55 5.27
C VAL A 172 4.00 -31.33 4.98
N ASP A 173 4.30 -30.82 3.79
CA ASP A 173 5.64 -30.34 3.40
C ASP A 173 5.76 -28.84 3.72
N TYR A 174 6.44 -28.51 4.82
CA TYR A 174 6.56 -27.13 5.32
C TYR A 174 7.66 -26.36 4.59
N HIS A 175 7.37 -25.11 4.19
CA HIS A 175 8.36 -24.21 3.59
C HIS A 175 9.46 -23.84 4.58
N SER A 176 10.67 -23.48 4.11
CA SER A 176 11.86 -23.33 4.97
C SER A 176 11.74 -22.24 6.05
N THR A 177 10.85 -21.28 5.89
CA THR A 177 10.61 -20.18 6.84
C THR A 177 9.43 -20.43 7.79
N TRP A 178 8.79 -21.59 7.73
CA TRP A 178 7.59 -21.93 8.51
C TRP A 178 7.74 -21.70 10.02
N LEU A 179 8.80 -22.24 10.63
CA LEU A 179 9.05 -22.10 12.07
C LEU A 179 9.49 -20.67 12.42
N LEU A 180 10.29 -20.05 11.56
CA LEU A 180 10.72 -18.65 11.71
C LEU A 180 9.50 -17.72 11.80
N GLU A 181 8.52 -17.89 10.91
CA GLU A 181 7.30 -17.08 10.86
C GLU A 181 6.44 -17.24 12.13
N LEU A 182 6.31 -18.47 12.66
CA LEU A 182 5.62 -18.72 13.94
C LEU A 182 6.35 -18.06 15.11
N LEU A 183 7.67 -18.18 15.17
CA LEU A 183 8.49 -17.58 16.23
C LEU A 183 8.46 -16.05 16.18
N VAL A 184 8.48 -15.46 14.98
CA VAL A 184 8.23 -14.03 14.81
C VAL A 184 6.86 -13.67 15.38
N GLY A 185 5.80 -14.37 14.98
CA GLY A 185 4.46 -14.16 15.54
C GLY A 185 4.43 -14.21 17.08
N HIS A 186 5.13 -15.18 17.66
CA HIS A 186 5.26 -15.32 19.11
C HIS A 186 5.99 -14.13 19.75
N LEU A 187 7.10 -13.66 19.18
CA LEU A 187 7.79 -12.46 19.67
C LEU A 187 6.90 -11.21 19.61
N LEU A 188 6.04 -11.09 18.59
CA LEU A 188 5.09 -9.98 18.47
C LEU A 188 3.95 -10.08 19.50
N ARG A 189 3.56 -11.31 19.85
CA ARG A 189 2.38 -11.68 20.65
C ARG A 189 2.72 -12.81 21.65
N PRO A 190 3.56 -12.57 22.67
CA PRO A 190 4.17 -13.64 23.48
C PRO A 190 3.19 -14.43 24.34
N LYS A 191 1.94 -13.96 24.47
CA LYS A 191 0.88 -14.60 25.27
C LYS A 191 -0.21 -15.26 24.43
N ASP A 192 -0.24 -15.01 23.12
CA ASP A 192 -1.31 -15.51 22.24
C ASP A 192 -0.83 -16.79 21.55
N VAL A 193 -1.75 -17.71 21.26
CA VAL A 193 -1.48 -18.88 20.40
C VAL A 193 -1.31 -18.39 18.96
N ILE A 194 -0.28 -18.86 18.25
CA ILE A 194 0.06 -18.37 16.90
C ILE A 194 -0.17 -19.49 15.89
N ALA A 195 -0.83 -19.20 14.77
CA ALA A 195 -1.03 -20.19 13.71
C ALA A 195 -0.89 -19.57 12.32
N HIS A 196 -0.43 -20.37 11.36
CA HIS A 196 -0.42 -19.98 9.94
C HIS A 196 -1.81 -19.97 9.32
N ARG A 197 -2.63 -20.97 9.69
CA ARG A 197 -3.96 -21.18 9.11
C ARG A 197 -5.00 -21.26 10.22
N GLY A 198 -6.12 -20.60 9.98
CA GLY A 198 -7.27 -20.69 10.87
C GLY A 198 -8.57 -20.23 10.22
N HIS A 199 -9.65 -20.42 10.95
CA HIS A 199 -11.00 -20.00 10.60
C HIS A 199 -11.48 -18.94 11.58
N ARG A 200 -12.56 -18.24 11.25
CA ARG A 200 -13.25 -17.38 12.21
C ARG A 200 -14.63 -17.94 12.51
N VAL A 201 -14.86 -18.19 13.80
CA VAL A 201 -16.13 -18.65 14.33
C VAL A 201 -17.19 -17.59 14.07
N CYS A 202 -18.35 -18.03 13.56
CA CYS A 202 -19.48 -17.13 13.29
C CYS A 202 -20.64 -17.47 14.22
N ARG A 203 -21.40 -16.44 14.64
CA ARG A 203 -22.59 -16.58 15.48
C ARG A 203 -23.87 -16.28 14.70
N GLY A 204 -24.94 -16.99 15.01
CA GLY A 204 -26.28 -16.77 14.48
C GLY A 204 -27.01 -15.63 15.18
N ALA A 205 -28.20 -15.29 14.68
CA ALA A 205 -29.06 -14.26 15.26
C ALA A 205 -29.58 -14.62 16.67
N ASP A 206 -29.63 -15.90 16.99
CA ASP A 206 -29.98 -16.45 18.32
C ASP A 206 -28.81 -16.38 19.33
N GLY A 207 -27.64 -15.90 18.90
CA GLY A 207 -26.42 -15.90 19.71
C GLY A 207 -25.72 -17.26 19.78
N GLY A 208 -26.24 -18.32 19.15
CA GLY A 208 -25.54 -19.60 19.01
C GLY A 208 -24.37 -19.51 18.04
N LEU A 209 -23.49 -20.52 18.03
CA LEU A 209 -22.51 -20.67 16.95
C LEU A 209 -23.22 -21.18 15.69
N LEU A 210 -22.89 -20.60 14.54
CA LEU A 210 -23.29 -21.18 13.25
C LEU A 210 -22.58 -22.53 13.06
N PRO A 211 -23.14 -23.42 12.22
CA PRO A 211 -22.46 -24.67 11.85
C PRO A 211 -21.06 -24.40 11.31
N TYR A 212 -20.11 -25.29 11.61
CA TYR A 212 -18.69 -25.18 11.25
C TYR A 212 -18.49 -24.83 9.78
N ARG A 213 -19.31 -25.35 8.86
CA ARG A 213 -19.20 -25.04 7.42
C ARG A 213 -19.55 -23.59 7.06
N GLN A 214 -20.31 -22.91 7.89
CA GLN A 214 -20.72 -21.52 7.71
C GLN A 214 -19.76 -20.53 8.40
N TRP A 215 -18.70 -21.02 9.05
CA TRP A 215 -17.63 -20.16 9.55
C TRP A 215 -16.81 -19.60 8.40
N LEU A 216 -16.20 -18.43 8.59
CA LEU A 216 -15.24 -17.89 7.62
C LEU A 216 -14.01 -18.78 7.59
N LYS A 217 -13.71 -19.34 6.42
CA LYS A 217 -12.60 -20.28 6.23
C LYS A 217 -11.34 -19.54 5.82
N GLU A 218 -10.22 -20.06 6.29
CA GLU A 218 -8.87 -19.61 5.90
C GLU A 218 -8.70 -18.09 5.98
N VAL A 219 -9.08 -17.51 7.12
CA VAL A 219 -9.10 -16.05 7.28
C VAL A 219 -7.67 -15.53 7.24
N PRO A 220 -7.28 -14.74 6.22
CA PRO A 220 -5.92 -14.24 6.11
C PRO A 220 -5.69 -13.14 7.16
N GLY A 221 -4.50 -13.15 7.77
CA GLY A 221 -4.01 -12.02 8.57
C GLY A 221 -5.01 -11.44 9.55
N SER A 222 -5.49 -12.26 10.48
CA SER A 222 -6.34 -11.77 11.54
C SER A 222 -5.55 -11.31 12.76
N LEU A 223 -5.92 -10.15 13.32
CA LEU A 223 -5.48 -9.79 14.67
C LEU A 223 -5.88 -10.89 15.68
N PRO A 224 -5.18 -11.01 16.82
CA PRO A 224 -5.56 -11.95 17.86
C PRO A 224 -7.00 -11.73 18.29
N SER A 225 -7.79 -12.79 18.20
CA SER A 225 -9.19 -12.81 18.56
C SER A 225 -9.52 -14.11 19.30
N PHE A 226 -10.53 -14.04 20.15
CA PHE A 226 -11.17 -15.24 20.69
C PHE A 226 -12.01 -15.96 19.62
N GLU A 227 -12.39 -15.25 18.55
CA GLU A 227 -13.16 -15.81 17.43
C GLU A 227 -12.30 -16.63 16.45
N ASN A 228 -10.97 -16.52 16.55
CA ASN A 228 -10.06 -17.24 15.67
C ASN A 228 -9.95 -18.70 16.13
N PHE A 229 -10.05 -19.62 15.18
CA PHE A 229 -9.93 -21.06 15.34
C PHE A 229 -8.70 -21.53 14.57
N ALA A 230 -7.62 -21.90 15.26
CA ALA A 230 -6.41 -22.41 14.61
C ALA A 230 -6.65 -23.82 14.07
N THR A 231 -6.14 -24.11 12.88
CA THR A 231 -6.22 -25.45 12.26
C THR A 231 -4.83 -26.08 12.23
N GLY A 232 -4.69 -27.32 12.69
CA GLY A 232 -3.40 -28.00 12.96
C GLY A 232 -2.47 -28.09 11.75
N CYS A 233 -3.02 -28.30 10.56
CA CYS A 233 -2.27 -28.47 9.31
C CYS A 233 -1.32 -27.30 8.96
N GLY A 234 -1.62 -26.07 9.42
CA GLY A 234 -0.76 -24.91 9.20
C GLY A 234 0.45 -24.86 10.12
N GLY A 235 0.47 -25.65 11.19
CA GLY A 235 1.35 -25.43 12.32
C GLY A 235 0.76 -24.44 13.32
N ILE A 236 0.84 -24.81 14.60
CA ILE A 236 0.34 -23.99 15.71
C ILE A 236 1.42 -23.91 16.79
N LEU A 237 1.76 -22.70 17.20
CA LEU A 237 2.66 -22.40 18.31
C LEU A 237 1.86 -22.03 19.55
N TYR A 238 2.13 -22.74 20.64
CA TYR A 238 1.55 -22.59 21.97
C TYR A 238 2.61 -22.03 22.94
N PRO A 239 2.47 -20.78 23.42
CA PRO A 239 3.29 -20.27 24.50
C PRO A 239 3.14 -21.08 25.81
N PRO A 240 4.15 -21.08 26.69
CA PRO A 240 4.00 -21.64 28.04
C PRO A 240 2.76 -21.08 28.75
N GLY A 241 1.94 -21.97 29.32
CA GLY A 241 0.71 -21.59 30.02
C GLY A 241 -0.40 -21.02 29.14
N SER A 242 -0.38 -21.22 27.81
CA SER A 242 -1.43 -20.74 26.90
C SER A 242 -2.71 -21.58 26.89
N LEU A 243 -2.71 -22.75 27.52
CA LEU A 243 -3.81 -23.73 27.52
C LEU A 243 -4.28 -23.98 28.96
N HIS A 244 -5.58 -24.21 29.13
CA HIS A 244 -6.18 -24.52 30.42
C HIS A 244 -5.62 -25.86 30.96
N PRO A 245 -5.41 -26.03 32.30
CA PRO A 245 -4.81 -27.24 32.88
C PRO A 245 -5.49 -28.56 32.48
N ASP A 246 -6.80 -28.55 32.25
CA ASP A 246 -7.57 -29.72 31.79
C ASP A 246 -7.14 -30.25 30.41
N VAL A 247 -6.29 -29.55 29.66
CA VAL A 247 -5.89 -29.94 28.30
C VAL A 247 -5.34 -31.37 28.23
N GLY A 248 -4.66 -31.83 29.28
CA GLY A 248 -4.07 -33.17 29.38
C GLY A 248 -4.99 -34.27 29.93
N ASP A 249 -6.26 -33.97 30.24
CA ASP A 249 -7.21 -34.96 30.78
C ASP A 249 -7.77 -35.86 29.66
N SER A 250 -7.23 -37.08 29.59
CA SER A 250 -7.62 -38.07 28.59
C SER A 250 -9.03 -38.61 28.75
N THR A 251 -9.63 -38.51 29.93
CA THR A 251 -11.05 -38.88 30.10
C THR A 251 -11.92 -37.85 29.39
N LEU A 252 -11.65 -36.56 29.62
CA LEU A 252 -12.45 -35.46 29.06
C LEU A 252 -12.34 -35.37 27.54
N PHE A 253 -11.14 -35.38 26.96
CA PHE A 253 -11.02 -35.21 25.51
C PHE A 253 -11.50 -36.43 24.72
N ASN A 254 -11.43 -37.65 25.30
CA ASN A 254 -12.00 -38.85 24.67
C ASN A 254 -13.53 -38.84 24.71
N GLU A 255 -14.14 -38.22 25.73
CA GLU A 255 -15.59 -38.04 25.81
C GLU A 255 -16.09 -36.94 24.87
N ILE A 256 -15.44 -35.78 24.85
CA ILE A 256 -15.97 -34.56 24.22
C ILE A 256 -15.50 -34.42 22.76
N CYS A 257 -14.22 -34.70 22.48
CA CYS A 257 -13.60 -34.48 21.18
C CYS A 257 -12.78 -35.70 20.70
N PRO A 258 -13.33 -36.94 20.68
CA PRO A 258 -12.53 -38.16 20.42
C PRO A 258 -11.73 -38.17 19.11
N HIS A 259 -12.11 -37.36 18.12
CA HIS A 259 -11.45 -37.24 16.82
C HIS A 259 -11.24 -35.78 16.38
N GLY A 260 -11.18 -34.84 17.33
CA GLY A 260 -11.13 -33.41 17.06
C GLY A 260 -10.17 -32.67 18.00
N ASP A 261 -8.89 -33.00 17.95
CA ASP A 261 -7.84 -32.39 18.76
C ASP A 261 -7.75 -30.88 18.56
N ASP A 262 -7.86 -30.37 17.33
CA ASP A 262 -7.88 -28.91 17.07
C ASP A 262 -9.05 -28.21 17.81
N ILE A 263 -10.22 -28.87 17.91
CA ILE A 263 -11.38 -28.34 18.64
C ILE A 263 -11.12 -28.34 20.15
N TRP A 264 -10.52 -29.41 20.66
CA TRP A 264 -10.15 -29.52 22.06
C TRP A 264 -9.12 -28.44 22.46
N PHE A 265 -8.03 -28.31 21.69
CA PHE A 265 -6.98 -27.33 21.97
C PHE A 265 -7.49 -25.89 21.84
N TRP A 266 -8.34 -25.61 20.86
CA TRP A 266 -9.03 -24.32 20.76
C TRP A 266 -9.92 -24.05 22.00
N GLY A 267 -10.70 -25.04 22.42
CA GLY A 267 -11.54 -24.95 23.61
C GLY A 267 -10.72 -24.64 24.88
N MET A 268 -9.61 -25.35 25.08
CA MET A 268 -8.72 -25.13 26.22
C MET A 268 -7.97 -23.79 26.13
N THR A 269 -7.64 -23.32 24.93
CA THR A 269 -7.09 -21.97 24.69
C THR A 269 -8.08 -20.91 25.18
N LEU A 270 -9.34 -21.02 24.76
CA LEU A 270 -10.39 -20.09 25.18
C LEU A 270 -10.68 -20.20 26.68
N ARG A 271 -10.76 -21.40 27.25
CA ARG A 271 -10.96 -21.58 28.70
C ARG A 271 -9.85 -20.95 29.54
N ASN A 272 -8.64 -20.86 29.01
CA ASN A 272 -7.53 -20.17 29.65
C ASN A 272 -7.59 -18.63 29.53
N GLY A 273 -8.50 -18.09 28.71
CA GLY A 273 -8.54 -16.67 28.38
C GLY A 273 -7.46 -16.24 27.40
N THR A 274 -6.87 -17.19 26.67
CA THR A 274 -5.85 -16.92 25.65
C THR A 274 -6.50 -16.69 24.28
N ARG A 275 -5.95 -15.77 23.49
CA ARG A 275 -6.42 -15.49 22.13
C ARG A 275 -5.62 -16.29 21.11
N VAL A 276 -6.18 -16.47 19.92
CA VAL A 276 -5.50 -17.05 18.77
C VAL A 276 -5.16 -15.95 17.76
N SER A 277 -3.90 -15.84 17.36
CA SER A 277 -3.40 -14.94 16.32
C SER A 277 -3.11 -15.71 15.05
N LEU A 278 -3.70 -15.29 13.93
CA LEU A 278 -3.31 -15.82 12.62
C LEU A 278 -2.25 -14.90 12.01
N LEU A 279 -1.21 -15.46 11.41
CA LEU A 279 -0.14 -14.66 10.83
C LEU A 279 -0.64 -13.81 9.66
N TYR A 280 -0.18 -12.56 9.60
CA TYR A 280 -0.57 -11.55 8.62
C TYR A 280 0.30 -11.66 7.38
N GLU A 281 -0.32 -11.78 6.19
CA GLU A 281 0.37 -11.74 4.90
C GLU A 281 1.50 -12.78 4.70
N THR A 282 1.39 -13.97 5.30
CA THR A 282 2.23 -15.10 4.93
C THR A 282 1.64 -15.80 3.71
N ASP A 283 2.43 -16.02 2.66
CA ASP A 283 2.09 -16.84 1.48
C ASP A 283 2.02 -18.35 1.83
N PHE A 284 1.56 -18.68 3.04
CA PHE A 284 1.46 -20.05 3.52
C PHE A 284 0.48 -20.82 2.64
N ARG A 285 1.02 -21.69 1.79
CA ARG A 285 0.27 -22.63 0.99
C ARG A 285 0.38 -24.00 1.62
N LEU A 286 -0.76 -24.61 1.91
CA LEU A 286 -0.79 -25.98 2.41
C LEU A 286 -0.32 -26.92 1.29
N CYS A 287 0.91 -27.39 1.39
CA CYS A 287 1.50 -28.39 0.50
C CYS A 287 1.33 -29.77 1.15
N THR A 288 0.27 -30.49 0.79
CA THR A 288 0.04 -31.85 1.29
C THR A 288 1.01 -32.83 0.63
N VAL A 289 1.51 -33.80 1.40
CA VAL A 289 2.36 -34.87 0.86
C VAL A 289 1.53 -35.73 -0.10
N PRO A 290 1.93 -35.93 -1.37
CA PRO A 290 1.15 -36.68 -2.34
C PRO A 290 0.76 -38.09 -1.85
N GLY A 291 -0.50 -38.47 -2.03
CA GLY A 291 -1.03 -39.77 -1.60
C GLY A 291 -1.61 -39.82 -0.18
N THR A 292 -1.62 -38.70 0.56
CA THR A 292 -2.27 -38.58 1.88
C THR A 292 -3.64 -37.91 1.83
N GLU A 293 -4.07 -37.48 0.64
CA GLU A 293 -5.17 -36.53 0.38
C GLU A 293 -6.58 -37.05 0.73
N GLU A 294 -6.75 -38.35 0.98
CA GLU A 294 -8.04 -38.96 1.33
C GLU A 294 -8.00 -39.67 2.70
N SER A 295 -8.44 -38.97 3.74
CA SER A 295 -8.81 -39.59 5.02
C SER A 295 -10.33 -39.66 5.20
N SER A 296 -10.84 -40.84 5.58
CA SER A 296 -12.25 -41.05 5.96
C SER A 296 -12.67 -40.14 7.12
N LEU A 297 -11.72 -39.72 7.96
CA LEU A 297 -11.92 -38.87 9.13
C LEU A 297 -12.32 -37.43 8.75
N TRP A 298 -11.68 -36.82 7.74
CA TRP A 298 -12.04 -35.48 7.27
C TRP A 298 -13.47 -35.46 6.71
N ILE A 299 -13.85 -36.50 5.97
CA ILE A 299 -15.21 -36.68 5.45
C ILE A 299 -16.21 -36.82 6.62
N GLN A 300 -15.92 -37.63 7.64
CA GLN A 300 -16.81 -37.78 8.79
C GLN A 300 -16.94 -36.48 9.61
N ASN A 301 -15.82 -35.83 9.92
CA ASN A 301 -15.80 -34.63 10.76
C ASN A 301 -16.39 -33.40 10.07
N VAL A 302 -16.06 -33.18 8.79
CA VAL A 302 -16.51 -31.99 8.04
C VAL A 302 -17.77 -32.28 7.24
N ARG A 303 -17.84 -33.39 6.49
CA ARG A 303 -18.98 -33.71 5.59
C ARG A 303 -20.17 -34.38 6.29
N GLN A 304 -19.99 -35.02 7.45
CA GLN A 304 -21.08 -35.66 8.20
C GLN A 304 -21.40 -34.96 9.54
N GLY A 305 -20.85 -33.76 9.78
CA GLY A 305 -21.18 -32.90 10.92
C GLY A 305 -20.53 -33.31 12.24
N GLY A 306 -19.45 -34.10 12.22
CA GLY A 306 -18.72 -34.48 13.44
C GLY A 306 -18.14 -33.30 14.21
N ASN A 307 -17.61 -32.28 13.50
CA ASN A 307 -17.09 -31.06 14.13
C ASN A 307 -18.18 -30.32 14.92
N ASP A 308 -19.37 -30.18 14.33
CA ASP A 308 -20.50 -29.51 14.97
C ASP A 308 -20.93 -30.21 16.26
N ARG A 309 -20.97 -31.55 16.26
CA ARG A 309 -21.30 -32.35 17.46
C ARG A 309 -20.25 -32.17 18.56
N MET A 310 -18.96 -32.22 18.22
CA MET A 310 -17.86 -32.03 19.18
C MET A 310 -17.84 -30.60 19.76
N ILE A 311 -18.07 -29.58 18.91
CA ILE A 311 -18.20 -28.18 19.36
C ILE A 311 -19.41 -28.03 20.30
N GLN A 312 -20.55 -28.63 19.98
CA GLN A 312 -21.73 -28.59 20.85
C GLN A 312 -21.46 -29.27 22.19
N ALA A 313 -20.86 -30.46 22.21
CA ALA A 313 -20.49 -31.15 23.45
C ALA A 313 -19.51 -30.32 24.31
N LEU A 314 -18.53 -29.69 23.66
CA LEU A 314 -17.58 -28.79 24.31
C LEU A 314 -18.29 -27.58 24.95
N LEU A 315 -19.20 -26.93 24.23
CA LEU A 315 -19.97 -25.78 24.74
C LEU A 315 -20.98 -26.16 25.83
N GLN A 316 -21.56 -27.36 25.76
CA GLN A 316 -22.44 -27.88 26.81
C GLN A 316 -21.67 -28.15 28.11
N ARG A 317 -20.46 -28.71 28.00
CA ARG A 317 -19.59 -28.97 29.15
C ARG A 317 -18.99 -27.69 29.72
N PHE A 318 -18.62 -26.75 28.86
CA PHE A 318 -17.90 -25.52 29.21
C PHE A 318 -18.61 -24.27 28.62
N PRO A 319 -19.78 -23.89 29.15
CA PRO A 319 -20.57 -22.78 28.62
C PRO A 319 -19.84 -21.43 28.70
N GLU A 320 -18.85 -21.29 29.59
CA GLU A 320 -18.01 -20.10 29.71
C GLU A 320 -17.21 -19.81 28.44
N ILE A 321 -16.97 -20.79 27.57
CA ILE A 321 -16.32 -20.57 26.25
C ILE A 321 -17.14 -19.58 25.42
N LEU A 322 -18.47 -19.73 25.42
CA LEU A 322 -19.37 -18.86 24.65
C LEU A 322 -19.36 -17.41 25.14
N SER A 323 -19.08 -17.21 26.43
CA SER A 323 -18.97 -15.87 27.04
C SER A 323 -17.69 -15.12 26.65
N ARG A 324 -16.64 -15.85 26.24
CA ARG A 324 -15.37 -15.28 25.79
C ARG A 324 -15.36 -14.93 24.31
N LEU A 325 -16.21 -15.61 23.55
CA LEU A 325 -16.52 -15.17 22.21
C LEU A 325 -17.30 -13.85 22.32
N PRO A 326 -16.90 -12.80 21.58
CA PRO A 326 -17.67 -11.57 21.58
C PRO A 326 -19.15 -11.89 21.30
N PRO A 327 -20.09 -11.15 21.92
CA PRO A 327 -21.48 -11.22 21.50
C PRO A 327 -21.51 -11.04 19.98
N CYS A 328 -22.42 -11.76 19.31
CA CYS A 328 -22.57 -11.74 17.87
C CYS A 328 -22.28 -10.32 17.35
N ALA A 329 -21.52 -10.17 16.25
CA ALA A 329 -21.26 -8.87 15.59
C ALA A 329 -22.53 -8.09 15.17
N HIS A 330 -23.70 -8.61 15.58
CA HIS A 330 -25.07 -8.17 15.47
C HIS A 330 -25.72 -7.75 16.81
N ALA A 331 -24.96 -7.28 17.81
CA ALA A 331 -25.38 -5.95 18.26
C ALA A 331 -25.10 -5.05 17.05
N GLU A 332 -26.08 -4.93 16.13
CA GLU A 332 -25.94 -4.11 14.93
C GLU A 332 -25.34 -2.78 15.41
N ALA A 333 -24.16 -2.38 14.94
CA ALA A 333 -23.61 -1.09 15.34
C ALA A 333 -24.58 0.00 14.95
N LYS A 334 -24.92 0.86 15.91
CA LYS A 334 -25.79 1.97 15.62
C LYS A 334 -25.13 2.88 14.57
N VAL A 335 -25.85 3.20 13.51
CA VAL A 335 -25.41 4.16 12.48
C VAL A 335 -26.21 5.46 12.63
N SER A 336 -25.53 6.59 12.81
CA SER A 336 -26.13 7.92 12.75
C SER A 336 -26.11 8.45 11.33
N ILE A 337 -27.28 8.60 10.72
CA ILE A 337 -27.44 9.17 9.39
C ILE A 337 -27.81 10.64 9.55
N ILE A 338 -26.92 11.54 9.14
CA ILE A 338 -27.12 12.98 9.24
C ILE A 338 -27.65 13.50 7.91
N VAL A 339 -28.80 14.16 7.95
CA VAL A 339 -29.49 14.72 6.79
C VAL A 339 -29.55 16.24 6.92
N PRO A 340 -28.71 17.02 6.22
CA PRO A 340 -28.83 18.48 6.19
C PRO A 340 -30.03 18.89 5.34
N VAL A 341 -30.92 19.73 5.90
CA VAL A 341 -32.17 20.14 5.26
C VAL A 341 -32.22 21.66 5.17
N TYR A 342 -32.45 22.19 3.97
CA TYR A 342 -32.70 23.62 3.77
C TYR A 342 -33.61 23.84 2.57
N ASN A 343 -34.85 24.27 2.81
CA ASN A 343 -35.85 24.57 1.78
C ASN A 343 -36.02 23.44 0.73
N THR A 344 -35.92 22.19 1.17
CA THR A 344 -36.02 21.02 0.29
C THR A 344 -37.49 20.74 -0.06
N ALA A 345 -37.80 20.59 -1.35
CA ALA A 345 -39.15 20.25 -1.80
C ALA A 345 -39.69 19.00 -1.09
N SER A 346 -40.96 19.03 -0.68
CA SER A 346 -41.52 18.00 0.22
C SER A 346 -41.45 16.59 -0.36
N ILE A 347 -41.57 16.46 -1.69
CA ILE A 347 -41.48 15.18 -2.40
C ILE A 347 -40.08 14.57 -2.33
N HIS A 348 -39.02 15.40 -2.39
CA HIS A 348 -37.64 14.91 -2.34
C HIS A 348 -37.25 14.48 -0.92
N ILE A 349 -37.50 15.33 0.09
CA ILE A 349 -37.23 14.95 1.50
C ILE A 349 -38.07 13.74 1.92
N GLN A 350 -39.32 13.63 1.44
CA GLN A 350 -40.14 12.45 1.70
C GLN A 350 -39.53 11.18 1.09
N GLN A 351 -39.00 11.25 -0.13
CA GLN A 351 -38.32 10.12 -0.76
C GLN A 351 -37.01 9.77 -0.04
N CYS A 352 -36.20 10.77 0.31
CA CYS A 352 -34.97 10.62 1.09
C CYS A 352 -35.26 9.85 2.38
N LEU A 353 -36.14 10.37 3.23
CA LEU A 353 -36.47 9.76 4.53
C LEU A 353 -37.09 8.38 4.37
N ARG A 354 -37.96 8.15 3.38
CA ARG A 354 -38.49 6.80 3.10
C ARG A 354 -37.39 5.81 2.74
N SER A 355 -36.42 6.21 1.92
CA SER A 355 -35.30 5.34 1.53
C SER A 355 -34.40 4.96 2.71
N LEU A 356 -34.24 5.87 3.69
CA LEU A 356 -33.49 5.62 4.92
C LEU A 356 -34.27 4.73 5.89
N LEU A 357 -35.57 4.96 6.05
CA LEU A 357 -36.41 4.17 6.95
C LEU A 357 -36.66 2.74 6.44
N SER A 358 -36.52 2.51 5.12
CA SER A 358 -36.64 1.21 4.47
C SER A 358 -35.31 0.46 4.29
N GLN A 359 -34.22 0.91 4.91
CA GLN A 359 -32.93 0.22 4.83
C GLN A 359 -33.04 -1.19 5.40
N SER A 360 -32.30 -2.15 4.84
CA SER A 360 -32.23 -3.52 5.37
C SER A 360 -31.47 -3.59 6.71
N TYR A 361 -30.69 -2.57 7.05
CA TYR A 361 -30.00 -2.42 8.32
C TYR A 361 -30.87 -1.63 9.30
N GLN A 362 -31.24 -2.20 10.46
CA GLN A 362 -32.29 -1.61 11.30
C GLN A 362 -31.77 -0.71 12.41
N ASN A 363 -30.57 -0.96 12.94
CA ASN A 363 -30.01 -0.13 14.01
C ASN A 363 -29.44 1.21 13.49
N ILE A 364 -30.35 2.08 13.10
CA ILE A 364 -30.05 3.43 12.60
C ILE A 364 -30.75 4.49 13.44
N GLU A 365 -30.15 5.67 13.51
CA GLU A 365 -30.84 6.92 13.85
C GLU A 365 -30.69 7.91 12.70
N ILE A 366 -31.71 8.72 12.47
CA ILE A 366 -31.75 9.71 11.39
C ILE A 366 -31.86 11.09 12.03
N LEU A 367 -30.82 11.90 11.89
CA LEU A 367 -30.72 13.25 12.44
C LEU A 367 -30.96 14.25 11.30
N CYS A 368 -32.19 14.75 11.20
CA CYS A 368 -32.55 15.80 10.25
C CYS A 368 -32.17 17.16 10.85
N ILE A 369 -31.20 17.84 10.23
CA ILE A 369 -30.72 19.15 10.70
C ILE A 369 -31.29 20.22 9.76
N ASP A 370 -32.38 20.86 10.19
CA ASP A 370 -32.99 22.00 9.50
C ASP A 370 -32.13 23.25 9.68
N ASP A 371 -31.46 23.66 8.61
CA ASP A 371 -30.59 24.83 8.53
C ASP A 371 -31.39 26.13 8.32
N GLY A 372 -32.48 26.27 9.06
CA GLY A 372 -33.35 27.46 9.05
C GLY A 372 -34.25 27.56 7.82
N SER A 373 -34.92 26.48 7.42
CA SER A 373 -35.88 26.49 6.31
C SER A 373 -37.03 27.48 6.55
N GLY A 374 -37.40 28.20 5.49
CA GLY A 374 -38.58 29.07 5.42
C GLY A 374 -39.77 28.42 4.74
N LEU A 375 -39.55 27.33 3.99
CA LEU A 375 -40.64 26.61 3.30
C LEU A 375 -41.48 25.79 4.28
N TRP A 376 -42.76 26.15 4.38
CA TRP A 376 -43.73 25.49 5.25
C TRP A 376 -43.89 23.99 4.93
N GLU A 377 -43.77 23.62 3.65
CA GLU A 377 -43.89 22.23 3.19
C GLU A 377 -42.75 21.35 3.68
N THR A 378 -41.51 21.88 3.69
CA THR A 378 -40.33 21.19 4.23
C THR A 378 -40.51 20.93 5.71
N LEU A 379 -40.86 21.97 6.48
CA LEU A 379 -41.07 21.88 7.93
C LEU A 379 -42.22 20.93 8.28
N GLY A 380 -43.35 21.04 7.57
CA GLY A 380 -44.48 20.14 7.73
C GLY A 380 -44.13 18.68 7.40
N CYS A 381 -43.26 18.45 6.41
CA CYS A 381 -42.77 17.11 6.11
C CYS A 381 -41.92 16.54 7.25
N LEU A 382 -40.93 17.30 7.74
CA LEU A 382 -40.08 16.89 8.87
C LEU A 382 -40.91 16.59 10.13
N GLN A 383 -41.89 17.42 10.44
CA GLN A 383 -42.77 17.22 11.60
C GLN A 383 -43.58 15.92 11.50
N ARG A 384 -44.07 15.56 10.31
CA ARG A 384 -44.78 14.29 10.10
C ARG A 384 -43.88 13.08 10.36
N PHE A 385 -42.63 13.10 9.89
CA PHE A 385 -41.71 11.99 10.11
C PHE A 385 -41.23 11.88 11.56
N LEU A 386 -40.99 13.01 12.23
CA LEU A 386 -40.66 13.07 13.66
C LEU A 386 -41.74 12.39 14.51
N LEU A 387 -43.01 12.61 14.18
CA LEU A 387 -44.14 12.01 14.90
C LEU A 387 -44.38 10.55 14.52
N ALA A 388 -43.97 10.12 13.32
CA ALA A 388 -44.28 8.80 12.79
C ALA A 388 -43.26 7.72 13.14
N ASP A 389 -41.97 8.06 13.25
CA ASP A 389 -40.91 7.07 13.52
C ASP A 389 -39.90 7.59 14.54
N LYS A 390 -39.74 6.86 15.65
CA LYS A 390 -38.83 7.19 16.76
C LYS A 390 -37.34 7.24 16.38
N ARG A 391 -36.96 6.70 15.22
CA ARG A 391 -35.59 6.75 14.71
C ARG A 391 -35.26 8.13 14.12
N VAL A 392 -36.27 8.95 13.80
CA VAL A 392 -36.11 10.29 13.23
C VAL A 392 -36.08 11.33 14.33
N GLN A 393 -35.04 12.16 14.35
CA GLN A 393 -34.93 13.35 15.20
C GLN A 393 -34.75 14.57 14.31
N VAL A 394 -35.40 15.68 14.68
CA VAL A 394 -35.33 16.94 13.94
C VAL A 394 -34.75 18.02 14.82
N PHE A 395 -33.70 18.66 14.35
CA PHE A 395 -33.06 19.79 15.01
C PHE A 395 -33.14 20.99 14.10
N ARG A 396 -33.44 22.17 14.66
CA ARG A 396 -33.43 23.42 13.92
C ARG A 396 -32.28 24.29 14.39
N ILE A 397 -31.49 24.79 13.45
CA ILE A 397 -30.37 25.70 13.69
C ILE A 397 -30.55 27.00 12.89
N ASN A 398 -29.76 28.01 13.22
CA ASN A 398 -29.66 29.21 12.39
C ASN A 398 -28.93 28.85 11.09
N ASN A 399 -29.41 29.38 9.96
CA ASN A 399 -28.85 29.11 8.64
C ASN A 399 -27.34 29.44 8.59
N GLY A 400 -26.52 28.39 8.51
CA GLY A 400 -25.07 28.46 8.41
C GLY A 400 -24.52 27.69 7.21
N GLY A 401 -25.38 27.13 6.37
CA GLY A 401 -25.04 26.28 5.24
C GLY A 401 -24.88 24.79 5.62
N PRO A 402 -24.72 23.92 4.61
CA PRO A 402 -24.64 22.47 4.80
C PRO A 402 -23.48 22.03 5.70
N ALA A 403 -22.33 22.71 5.65
CA ALA A 403 -21.20 22.47 6.58
C ALA A 403 -21.62 22.62 8.05
N SER A 404 -22.36 23.69 8.36
CA SER A 404 -22.85 23.98 9.71
C SER A 404 -23.80 22.88 10.19
N ALA A 405 -24.76 22.51 9.34
CA ALA A 405 -25.72 21.44 9.62
C ALA A 405 -25.05 20.08 9.85
N ARG A 406 -24.08 19.70 9.00
CA ARG A 406 -23.33 18.45 9.14
C ARG A 406 -22.45 18.44 10.41
N ASN A 407 -21.75 19.53 10.71
CA ASN A 407 -20.97 19.66 11.95
C ASN A 407 -21.83 19.58 13.21
N PHE A 408 -23.00 20.22 13.19
CA PHE A 408 -23.99 20.09 14.25
C PHE A 408 -24.41 18.62 14.38
N GLY A 409 -24.81 17.97 13.29
CA GLY A 409 -25.16 16.54 13.28
C GLY A 409 -24.06 15.63 13.86
N ILE A 410 -22.78 15.86 13.52
CA ILE A 410 -21.63 15.10 14.07
C ILE A 410 -21.57 15.22 15.60
N SER A 411 -21.89 16.39 16.15
CA SER A 411 -21.85 16.60 17.60
C SER A 411 -22.92 15.81 18.36
N PHE A 412 -24.10 15.61 17.75
CA PHE A 412 -25.23 14.89 18.33
C PHE A 412 -25.29 13.39 17.98
N ALA A 413 -24.55 12.96 16.96
CA ALA A 413 -24.49 11.55 16.54
C ALA A 413 -24.03 10.62 17.67
N THR A 414 -24.83 9.59 17.97
CA THR A 414 -24.58 8.59 19.02
C THR A 414 -24.15 7.23 18.48
N GLY A 415 -24.20 7.04 17.17
CA GLY A 415 -23.81 5.81 16.50
C GLY A 415 -22.31 5.54 16.54
N GLU A 416 -21.93 4.27 16.46
CA GLU A 416 -20.54 3.86 16.23
C GLU A 416 -20.04 4.37 14.87
N TYR A 417 -20.96 4.47 13.92
CA TYR A 417 -20.70 4.98 12.59
C TYR A 417 -21.57 6.20 12.27
N ILE A 418 -21.03 7.09 11.43
CA ILE A 418 -21.73 8.26 10.88
C ILE A 418 -21.82 8.11 9.37
N ALA A 419 -22.97 8.43 8.79
CA ALA A 419 -23.17 8.62 7.36
C ALA A 419 -23.84 9.98 7.10
N PHE A 420 -23.61 10.56 5.93
CA PHE A 420 -24.32 11.77 5.48
C PHE A 420 -25.19 11.41 4.28
N VAL A 421 -26.41 11.93 4.21
CA VAL A 421 -27.27 11.78 3.01
C VAL A 421 -27.97 13.11 2.78
N ASP A 422 -27.86 13.63 1.56
CA ASP A 422 -28.46 14.94 1.24
C ASP A 422 -29.99 14.82 1.11
N SER A 423 -30.69 15.89 1.48
CA SER A 423 -32.15 15.86 1.66
C SER A 423 -32.95 15.73 0.35
N ASP A 424 -32.32 16.01 -0.78
CA ASP A 424 -32.86 15.85 -2.14
C ASP A 424 -32.48 14.51 -2.82
N ASP A 425 -31.59 13.75 -2.19
CA ASP A 425 -31.08 12.47 -2.67
C ASP A 425 -31.80 11.26 -2.05
N TYR A 426 -31.46 10.06 -2.52
CA TYR A 426 -31.93 8.80 -1.93
C TYR A 426 -30.91 7.68 -2.11
N VAL A 427 -31.06 6.59 -1.37
CA VAL A 427 -30.10 5.48 -1.35
C VAL A 427 -30.76 4.13 -1.65
N SER A 428 -29.97 3.15 -2.10
CA SER A 428 -30.47 1.79 -2.35
C SER A 428 -30.88 1.08 -1.05
N PRO A 429 -31.77 0.07 -1.08
CA PRO A 429 -32.27 -0.61 0.13
C PRO A 429 -31.19 -1.26 1.02
N HIS A 430 -30.03 -1.56 0.46
CA HIS A 430 -28.92 -2.23 1.14
C HIS A 430 -27.74 -1.30 1.45
N TYR A 431 -27.87 -0.01 1.15
CA TYR A 431 -26.80 0.98 1.24
C TYR A 431 -26.05 0.95 2.58
N ILE A 432 -26.78 1.05 3.70
CA ILE A 432 -26.16 1.06 5.05
C ILE A 432 -25.57 -0.31 5.40
N ARG A 433 -26.28 -1.41 5.08
CA ARG A 433 -25.79 -2.77 5.32
C ARG A 433 -24.47 -3.01 4.61
N ASP A 434 -24.39 -2.62 3.34
CA ASP A 434 -23.23 -2.87 2.49
C ASP A 434 -22.03 -1.99 2.91
N LEU A 435 -22.28 -0.76 3.34
CA LEU A 435 -21.23 0.10 3.91
C LEU A 435 -20.71 -0.42 5.26
N VAL A 436 -21.62 -0.86 6.13
CA VAL A 436 -21.25 -1.50 7.41
C VAL A 436 -20.49 -2.80 7.16
N ALA A 437 -20.89 -3.58 6.16
CA ALA A 437 -20.14 -4.74 5.74
C ALA A 437 -18.75 -4.34 5.25
N ALA A 438 -18.61 -3.39 4.32
CA ALA A 438 -17.32 -2.99 3.75
C ALA A 438 -16.34 -2.38 4.79
N ILE A 439 -16.84 -1.61 5.76
CA ILE A 439 -16.01 -1.07 6.84
C ILE A 439 -15.56 -2.16 7.83
N ARG A 440 -16.28 -3.29 7.89
CA ARG A 440 -16.02 -4.44 8.76
C ARG A 440 -15.40 -5.65 8.05
N GLN A 441 -15.42 -5.69 6.72
CA GLN A 441 -15.09 -6.87 5.91
C GLN A 441 -13.61 -7.27 6.03
N ASP A 442 -13.40 -8.56 6.29
CA ASP A 442 -12.19 -9.39 6.31
C ASP A 442 -10.81 -8.71 6.19
N GLY A 443 -9.96 -8.94 7.20
CA GLY A 443 -8.51 -8.71 7.18
C GLY A 443 -8.01 -7.36 7.70
N HIS A 444 -8.80 -6.29 7.62
CA HIS A 444 -8.37 -4.94 8.04
C HIS A 444 -9.29 -4.33 9.12
N PRO A 445 -9.15 -4.71 10.40
CA PRO A 445 -9.92 -4.13 11.51
C PRO A 445 -9.66 -2.62 11.72
N ASP A 446 -8.67 -2.04 11.03
CA ASP A 446 -8.32 -0.63 11.11
C ASP A 446 -9.03 0.26 10.08
N ARG A 447 -9.96 -0.25 9.25
CA ARG A 447 -10.72 0.60 8.31
C ARG A 447 -11.50 1.69 9.07
N GLN A 448 -11.29 2.93 8.66
CA GLN A 448 -11.88 4.12 9.27
C GLN A 448 -13.06 4.66 8.46
N VAL A 449 -13.13 4.27 7.18
CA VAL A 449 -14.11 4.77 6.20
C VAL A 449 -14.56 3.62 5.32
N ALA A 450 -15.82 3.59 4.92
CA ALA A 450 -16.30 2.84 3.77
C ALA A 450 -16.96 3.77 2.76
N VAL A 451 -16.79 3.44 1.48
CA VAL A 451 -17.28 4.23 0.34
C VAL A 451 -18.24 3.37 -0.47
N ALA A 452 -19.38 3.94 -0.85
CA ALA A 452 -20.31 3.29 -1.77
C ALA A 452 -19.68 3.23 -3.16
N GLY A 453 -19.63 2.02 -3.73
CA GLY A 453 -18.96 1.73 -4.98
C GLY A 453 -19.64 2.31 -6.20
N ARG A 454 -20.91 2.73 -6.08
CA ARG A 454 -21.70 3.29 -7.19
C ARG A 454 -22.37 4.61 -6.81
N ILE A 455 -22.28 5.58 -7.71
CA ILE A 455 -23.09 6.79 -7.70
C ILE A 455 -23.91 6.83 -9.00
N LEU A 456 -25.23 6.97 -8.86
CA LEU A 456 -26.16 7.17 -9.97
C LEU A 456 -26.63 8.61 -9.98
N CYS A 457 -26.55 9.28 -11.13
CA CYS A 457 -27.17 10.58 -11.32
C CYS A 457 -28.60 10.38 -11.87
N PHE A 458 -29.60 10.92 -11.19
CA PHE A 458 -31.00 10.96 -11.62
C PHE A 458 -31.38 12.39 -12.02
N ASP A 459 -31.84 12.60 -13.25
CA ASP A 459 -32.31 13.91 -13.73
C ASP A 459 -33.83 13.99 -13.66
N ASP A 460 -34.37 14.92 -12.87
CA ASP A 460 -35.81 15.11 -12.69
C ASP A 460 -36.52 15.54 -13.98
N LYS A 461 -35.83 16.24 -14.89
CA LYS A 461 -36.44 16.73 -16.13
C LYS A 461 -36.61 15.61 -17.15
N SER A 462 -35.59 14.77 -17.32
CA SER A 462 -35.62 13.68 -18.31
C SER A 462 -36.11 12.35 -17.72
N GLN A 463 -36.29 12.26 -16.40
CA GLN A 463 -36.65 11.02 -15.70
C GLN A 463 -35.71 9.86 -16.05
N SER A 464 -34.43 10.17 -16.25
CA SER A 464 -33.42 9.22 -16.71
C SER A 464 -32.28 9.06 -15.69
N GLN A 465 -31.71 7.87 -15.65
CA GLN A 465 -30.53 7.55 -14.83
C GLN A 465 -29.28 7.47 -15.69
N SER A 466 -28.16 8.01 -15.18
CA SER A 466 -26.85 7.77 -15.78
C SER A 466 -26.40 6.32 -15.58
N LYS A 467 -25.38 5.88 -16.34
CA LYS A 467 -24.61 4.71 -15.93
C LYS A 467 -23.99 4.98 -14.55
N PRO A 468 -23.90 3.98 -13.65
CA PRO A 468 -23.19 4.15 -12.39
C PRO A 468 -21.74 4.52 -12.66
N SER A 469 -21.27 5.61 -12.04
CA SER A 469 -19.84 5.87 -11.92
C SER A 469 -19.35 5.17 -10.64
N GLY A 470 -18.16 4.58 -10.67
CA GLY A 470 -17.66 3.77 -9.57
C GLY A 470 -16.17 3.88 -9.32
N TYR A 471 -15.74 3.27 -8.20
CA TYR A 471 -14.39 3.36 -7.63
C TYR A 471 -13.55 2.10 -7.82
N GLU A 472 -13.75 1.37 -8.93
CA GLU A 472 -13.13 0.05 -9.14
C GLU A 472 -11.59 0.05 -9.03
N GLY A 473 -10.93 1.16 -9.38
CA GLY A 473 -9.47 1.30 -9.35
C GLY A 473 -8.85 1.39 -7.95
N LEU A 474 -9.60 1.82 -6.93
CA LEU A 474 -9.04 2.07 -5.58
C LEU A 474 -8.63 0.79 -4.84
N LYS A 475 -9.12 -0.39 -5.24
CA LYS A 475 -8.87 -1.66 -4.54
C LYS A 475 -7.47 -2.23 -4.69
N ARG A 476 -6.74 -1.78 -5.72
CA ARG A 476 -5.46 -2.37 -6.12
C ARG A 476 -4.25 -1.48 -5.79
N LEU A 477 -4.51 -0.31 -5.21
CA LEU A 477 -3.49 0.68 -4.95
C LEU A 477 -2.88 0.50 -3.54
N PRO A 478 -1.59 0.80 -3.35
CA PRO A 478 -1.00 0.95 -2.03
C PRO A 478 -1.79 1.96 -1.15
N PRO A 479 -1.79 1.83 0.18
CA PRO A 479 -2.62 2.67 1.06
C PRO A 479 -2.45 4.18 0.85
N MET A 480 -1.23 4.66 0.56
CA MET A 480 -1.02 6.08 0.30
C MET A 480 -1.53 6.54 -1.05
N GLU A 481 -1.50 5.67 -2.04
CA GLU A 481 -2.12 5.93 -3.34
C GLU A 481 -3.65 5.87 -3.25
N VAL A 482 -4.22 5.01 -2.42
CA VAL A 482 -5.67 5.03 -2.11
C VAL A 482 -6.07 6.38 -1.53
N ALA A 483 -5.30 6.92 -0.58
CA ALA A 483 -5.58 8.22 0.01
C ALA A 483 -5.47 9.36 -1.02
N ARG A 484 -4.41 9.38 -1.83
CA ARG A 484 -4.24 10.36 -2.91
C ARG A 484 -5.36 10.27 -3.94
N GLU A 485 -5.66 9.06 -4.41
CA GLU A 485 -6.69 8.83 -5.41
C GLU A 485 -8.08 9.15 -4.85
N ALA A 486 -8.33 8.89 -3.56
CA ALA A 486 -9.56 9.29 -2.88
C ALA A 486 -9.74 10.82 -2.87
N ILE A 487 -8.67 11.61 -2.71
CA ILE A 487 -8.71 13.08 -2.86
C ILE A 487 -9.11 13.46 -4.29
N HIS A 488 -8.66 12.71 -5.30
CA HIS A 488 -8.92 13.01 -6.71
C HIS A 488 -10.29 12.53 -7.24
N THR A 489 -10.83 11.46 -6.66
CA THR A 489 -12.00 10.73 -7.21
C THR A 489 -13.20 10.73 -6.28
N THR A 490 -13.00 10.77 -4.96
CA THR A 490 -14.08 10.58 -3.96
C THR A 490 -14.41 11.87 -3.19
N GLY A 491 -14.37 13.05 -3.83
CA GLY A 491 -14.50 14.35 -3.15
C GLY A 491 -15.84 14.66 -2.48
N VAL A 492 -16.84 13.80 -2.62
CA VAL A 492 -18.17 13.96 -2.01
C VAL A 492 -18.20 13.29 -0.64
N SER A 493 -18.94 13.86 0.32
CA SER A 493 -18.99 13.30 1.68
C SER A 493 -20.19 12.35 1.92
N CYS A 494 -21.23 12.45 1.09
CA CYS A 494 -22.53 11.77 1.25
C CYS A 494 -22.55 10.27 0.91
N ASN A 495 -21.62 9.78 0.08
CA ASN A 495 -21.61 8.38 -0.32
C ASN A 495 -20.79 7.46 0.61
N LYS A 496 -20.58 7.86 1.87
CA LYS A 496 -19.61 7.21 2.77
C LYS A 496 -20.17 6.94 4.17
N LEU A 497 -19.55 5.96 4.82
CA LEU A 497 -19.71 5.64 6.23
C LEU A 497 -18.36 5.85 6.94
N TYR A 498 -18.37 6.53 8.08
CA TYR A 498 -17.17 6.88 8.84
C TYR A 498 -17.27 6.29 10.24
N ARG A 499 -16.14 5.83 10.81
CA ARG A 499 -16.07 5.56 12.26
C ARG A 499 -16.22 6.88 13.03
N SER A 500 -17.17 6.91 13.97
CA SER A 500 -17.42 8.11 14.78
C SER A 500 -16.21 8.49 15.64
N SER A 501 -15.53 7.50 16.22
CA SER A 501 -14.31 7.71 17.00
C SER A 501 -13.20 8.34 16.16
N PHE A 502 -12.99 7.86 14.93
CA PHE A 502 -12.00 8.40 13.99
C PHE A 502 -12.18 9.88 13.70
N LEU A 503 -13.42 10.31 13.38
CA LEU A 503 -13.70 11.73 13.13
C LEU A 503 -13.47 12.59 14.38
N ARG A 504 -13.76 12.06 15.57
CA ARG A 504 -13.61 12.78 16.84
C ARG A 504 -12.14 12.87 17.27
N GLU A 505 -11.42 11.76 17.28
CA GLU A 505 -10.01 11.67 17.67
C GLU A 505 -9.08 12.53 16.80
N ASN A 506 -9.38 12.62 15.50
CA ASN A 506 -8.58 13.41 14.56
C ASN A 506 -9.11 14.84 14.37
N GLY A 507 -10.15 15.25 15.14
CA GLY A 507 -10.74 16.58 15.02
C GLY A 507 -11.17 16.93 13.59
N ILE A 508 -11.71 15.94 12.85
CA ILE A 508 -12.13 16.13 11.46
C ILE A 508 -13.54 16.72 11.47
N ARG A 509 -13.68 17.91 10.88
CA ARG A 509 -14.93 18.69 10.79
C ARG A 509 -14.99 19.38 9.43
N TYR A 510 -16.19 19.77 9.02
CA TYR A 510 -16.36 20.65 7.86
C TYR A 510 -15.82 22.04 8.20
N LEU A 511 -15.36 22.75 7.17
CA LEU A 511 -14.90 24.13 7.31
C LEU A 511 -16.10 25.04 7.66
N ASN A 512 -16.09 25.65 8.84
CA ASN A 512 -17.13 26.56 9.32
C ASN A 512 -16.92 27.99 8.76
N GLY A 513 -18.02 28.74 8.61
CA GLY A 513 -17.99 30.21 8.57
C GLY A 513 -18.12 30.87 7.19
N GLU A 514 -18.16 30.11 6.09
CA GLU A 514 -18.39 30.65 4.75
C GLU A 514 -19.30 29.71 3.95
N ARG A 515 -20.32 30.26 3.28
CA ARG A 515 -21.08 29.50 2.27
C ARG A 515 -20.11 29.17 1.13
N SER A 516 -19.60 27.95 1.12
CA SER A 516 -18.65 27.50 0.11
C SER A 516 -19.24 26.40 -0.75
N PHE A 517 -18.82 26.38 -2.02
CA PHE A 517 -19.25 25.41 -3.03
C PHE A 517 -18.38 24.14 -3.06
N ALA A 518 -17.45 24.00 -2.10
CA ALA A 518 -16.44 22.93 -2.08
C ALA A 518 -16.12 22.44 -0.66
N GLU A 519 -16.97 22.68 0.33
CA GLU A 519 -16.76 22.28 1.73
C GLU A 519 -16.57 20.76 1.90
N ASP A 520 -17.22 19.97 1.05
CA ASP A 520 -17.07 18.52 1.00
C ASP A 520 -15.65 18.10 0.65
N ASN A 521 -14.96 18.85 -0.21
CA ASN A 521 -13.58 18.56 -0.59
C ASN A 521 -12.61 18.77 0.58
N TYR A 522 -12.84 19.79 1.42
CA TYR A 522 -12.05 20.01 2.64
C TYR A 522 -12.19 18.82 3.59
N PHE A 523 -13.44 18.44 3.89
CA PHE A 523 -13.73 17.32 4.79
C PHE A 523 -13.19 16.00 4.24
N SER A 524 -13.49 15.69 2.98
CA SER A 524 -13.11 14.43 2.34
C SER A 524 -11.59 14.30 2.18
N ALA A 525 -10.87 15.41 1.92
CA ALA A 525 -9.42 15.38 1.86
C ALA A 525 -8.79 15.11 3.23
N LEU A 526 -9.27 15.77 4.30
CA LEU A 526 -8.82 15.45 5.67
C LEU A 526 -9.09 13.98 6.01
N VAL A 527 -10.28 13.48 5.69
CA VAL A 527 -10.61 12.06 5.89
C VAL A 527 -9.63 11.16 5.14
N ALA A 528 -9.38 11.40 3.85
CA ALA A 528 -8.48 10.59 3.05
C ALA A 528 -7.04 10.58 3.60
N ILE A 529 -6.52 11.76 3.95
CA ILE A 529 -5.17 11.94 4.51
C ILE A 529 -5.02 11.19 5.84
N TYR A 530 -5.97 11.34 6.76
CA TYR A 530 -5.90 10.70 8.09
C TYR A 530 -6.26 9.21 8.07
N ALA A 531 -7.11 8.78 7.12
CA ALA A 531 -7.38 7.37 6.92
C ALA A 531 -6.13 6.62 6.44
N ARG A 532 -5.22 7.27 5.70
CA ARG A 532 -3.98 6.67 5.16
C ARG A 532 -4.25 5.33 4.44
N GLY A 533 -5.27 5.32 3.58
CA GLY A 533 -5.68 4.13 2.82
C GLY A 533 -6.49 3.09 3.59
N ARG A 534 -6.84 3.35 4.86
CA ARG A 534 -7.74 2.49 5.66
C ARG A 534 -9.20 2.71 5.28
N MET A 535 -9.51 2.51 4.00
CA MET A 535 -10.83 2.71 3.40
C MET A 535 -11.36 1.40 2.81
N GLY A 536 -12.64 1.10 3.00
CA GLY A 536 -13.37 -0.02 2.39
C GLY A 536 -14.25 0.45 1.24
N ILE A 537 -14.55 -0.44 0.29
CA ILE A 537 -15.41 -0.13 -0.85
C ILE A 537 -16.55 -1.14 -0.89
N ALA A 538 -17.78 -0.64 -0.91
CA ALA A 538 -19.00 -1.43 -1.01
C ALA A 538 -19.49 -1.42 -2.47
N ASP A 539 -19.01 -2.35 -3.30
CA ASP A 539 -19.16 -2.31 -4.78
C ASP A 539 -20.60 -2.19 -5.27
N GLU A 540 -21.50 -2.94 -4.64
CA GLU A 540 -22.90 -3.00 -5.02
C GLU A 540 -23.74 -1.90 -4.35
N SER A 541 -23.17 -1.20 -3.36
CA SER A 541 -23.84 -0.11 -2.66
C SER A 541 -23.96 1.11 -3.56
N CYS A 542 -25.17 1.65 -3.64
CA CYS A 542 -25.51 2.69 -4.59
C CYS A 542 -26.13 3.91 -3.90
N TYR A 543 -25.52 5.06 -4.17
CA TYR A 543 -26.02 6.38 -3.80
C TYR A 543 -26.65 7.06 -5.02
N CYS A 544 -27.88 7.56 -4.92
CA CYS A 544 -28.59 8.20 -6.02
C CYS A 544 -28.60 9.72 -5.84
N TYR A 545 -27.75 10.40 -6.60
CA TYR A 545 -27.64 11.85 -6.65
C TYR A 545 -28.68 12.44 -7.60
N ARG A 546 -29.54 13.34 -7.11
CA ARG A 546 -30.60 13.98 -7.88
C ARG A 546 -30.13 15.30 -8.49
N GLN A 547 -30.49 15.52 -9.75
CA GLN A 547 -30.24 16.76 -10.46
C GLN A 547 -31.56 17.48 -10.77
N HIS A 548 -31.71 18.70 -10.24
CA HIS A 548 -32.82 19.60 -10.54
C HIS A 548 -32.34 21.03 -10.78
N SER A 549 -33.24 21.92 -11.21
CA SER A 549 -32.94 23.33 -11.49
C SER A 549 -32.52 24.15 -10.26
N GLU A 550 -32.77 23.62 -9.07
CA GLU A 550 -32.40 24.24 -7.80
C GLU A 550 -31.08 23.74 -7.21
N SER A 551 -30.43 22.76 -7.84
CA SER A 551 -29.16 22.21 -7.34
C SER A 551 -28.07 23.29 -7.32
N ILE A 552 -27.37 23.40 -6.19
CA ILE A 552 -26.30 24.39 -5.95
C ILE A 552 -25.22 24.33 -7.05
N THR A 553 -24.90 23.12 -7.49
CA THR A 553 -23.90 22.84 -8.54
C THR A 553 -24.24 23.41 -9.92
N LYS A 554 -25.51 23.75 -10.21
CA LYS A 554 -25.94 24.36 -11.48
C LYS A 554 -25.96 25.90 -11.44
N ARG A 555 -25.67 26.52 -10.29
CA ARG A 555 -25.78 27.98 -10.07
C ARG A 555 -24.45 28.62 -9.64
N ILE A 556 -23.33 27.94 -9.88
CA ILE A 556 -22.03 28.49 -9.49
C ILE A 556 -21.68 29.70 -10.37
N ASP A 557 -21.27 30.79 -9.73
CA ASP A 557 -20.81 32.03 -10.36
C ASP A 557 -19.33 32.28 -10.04
N TRP A 558 -18.80 33.42 -10.48
CA TRP A 558 -17.40 33.78 -10.22
C TRP A 558 -17.08 33.86 -8.72
N ALA A 559 -18.00 34.37 -7.89
CA ALA A 559 -17.82 34.42 -6.44
C ALA A 559 -17.75 33.00 -5.84
N GLY A 560 -18.55 32.06 -6.38
CA GLY A 560 -18.50 30.65 -6.01
C GLY A 560 -17.16 29.97 -6.36
N ILE A 561 -16.57 30.31 -7.50
CA ILE A 561 -15.22 29.84 -7.87
C ILE A 561 -14.15 30.37 -6.92
N GLN A 562 -14.21 31.66 -6.57
CA GLN A 562 -13.28 32.26 -5.60
C GLN A 562 -13.42 31.61 -4.22
N SER A 563 -14.66 31.35 -3.78
CA SER A 563 -14.94 30.64 -2.53
C SER A 563 -14.40 29.21 -2.55
N ALA A 564 -14.56 28.48 -3.66
CA ALA A 564 -14.01 27.13 -3.81
C ALA A 564 -12.47 27.11 -3.77
N ALA A 565 -11.81 28.09 -4.40
CA ALA A 565 -10.36 28.24 -4.31
C ALA A 565 -9.89 28.47 -2.87
N LEU A 566 -10.58 29.34 -2.12
CA LEU A 566 -10.25 29.64 -0.72
C LEU A 566 -10.35 28.41 0.17
N VAL A 567 -11.27 27.47 -0.10
CA VAL A 567 -11.35 26.19 0.63
C VAL A 567 -10.07 25.38 0.50
N TYR A 568 -9.50 25.30 -0.71
CA TYR A 568 -8.25 24.57 -0.93
C TYR A 568 -7.05 25.26 -0.28
N GLU A 569 -7.03 26.59 -0.24
CA GLU A 569 -6.01 27.35 0.50
C GLU A 569 -6.12 27.11 2.01
N LYS A 570 -7.33 27.16 2.56
CA LYS A 570 -7.60 26.85 3.98
C LYS A 570 -7.26 25.41 4.32
N LEU A 571 -7.51 24.46 3.42
CA LEU A 571 -7.09 23.07 3.59
C LEU A 571 -5.57 22.98 3.70
N LYS A 572 -4.81 23.59 2.77
CA LYS A 572 -3.35 23.60 2.82
C LYS A 572 -2.82 24.22 4.12
N ALA A 573 -3.41 25.34 4.56
CA ALA A 573 -3.06 25.99 5.82
C ALA A 573 -3.35 25.09 7.04
N GLU A 574 -4.49 24.40 7.03
CA GLU A 574 -4.85 23.44 8.08
C GLU A 574 -3.83 22.30 8.17
N LEU A 575 -3.38 21.76 7.03
CA LEU A 575 -2.38 20.69 7.05
C LEU A 575 -1.05 21.15 7.69
N VAL A 576 -0.64 22.39 7.40
CA VAL A 576 0.55 23.01 8.00
C VAL A 576 0.35 23.20 9.51
N ALA A 577 -0.79 23.75 9.93
CA ALA A 577 -1.11 23.97 11.33
C ALA A 577 -1.15 22.67 12.16
N ARG A 578 -1.55 21.56 11.53
CA ARG A 578 -1.59 20.23 12.15
C ARG A 578 -0.23 19.52 12.17
N GLY A 579 0.80 20.09 11.57
CA GLY A 579 2.16 19.50 11.54
C GLY A 579 2.20 18.15 10.84
N LEU A 580 1.42 17.97 9.77
CA LEU A 580 1.39 16.71 9.03
C LEU A 580 2.74 16.43 8.36
N PRO A 581 3.20 15.16 8.31
CA PRO A 581 4.32 14.78 7.46
C PRO A 581 3.94 14.90 5.97
N ASP A 582 4.95 14.96 5.10
CA ASP A 582 4.79 14.95 3.64
C ASP A 582 3.94 16.12 3.09
N LEU A 583 4.04 17.31 3.69
CA LEU A 583 3.24 18.49 3.31
C LEU A 583 3.30 18.79 1.82
N ASN A 584 4.48 18.70 1.20
CA ASN A 584 4.66 18.96 -0.23
C ASN A 584 3.84 17.98 -1.10
N TYR A 585 3.79 16.70 -0.70
CA TYR A 585 3.00 15.68 -1.38
C TYR A 585 1.51 16.01 -1.31
N TRP A 586 1.00 16.31 -0.11
CA TRP A 586 -0.42 16.62 0.09
C TRP A 586 -0.84 17.93 -0.57
N HIS A 587 0.00 18.96 -0.49
CA HIS A 587 -0.25 20.25 -1.16
C HIS A 587 -0.38 20.07 -2.67
N SER A 588 0.43 19.21 -3.28
CA SER A 588 0.31 18.94 -4.72
C SER A 588 -0.93 18.12 -5.08
N ALA A 589 -1.27 17.09 -4.31
CA ALA A 589 -2.52 16.34 -4.51
C ALA A 589 -3.73 17.29 -4.42
N ILE A 590 -3.72 18.20 -3.45
CA ILE A 590 -4.72 19.26 -3.27
C ILE A 590 -4.73 20.22 -4.46
N ASN A 591 -3.58 20.72 -4.90
CA ASN A 591 -3.48 21.65 -6.03
C ASN A 591 -4.03 21.03 -7.32
N ARG A 592 -3.70 19.76 -7.62
CA ARG A 592 -4.25 19.04 -8.78
C ARG A 592 -5.76 18.89 -8.70
N ARG A 593 -6.29 18.53 -7.52
CA ARG A 593 -7.75 18.45 -7.32
C ARG A 593 -8.42 19.82 -7.47
N ALA A 594 -7.82 20.87 -6.89
CA ALA A 594 -8.31 22.24 -7.00
C ALA A 594 -8.39 22.70 -8.46
N LEU A 595 -7.33 22.51 -9.24
CA LEU A 595 -7.32 22.87 -10.67
C LEU A 595 -8.41 22.12 -11.45
N LYS A 596 -8.62 20.83 -11.19
CA LYS A 596 -9.68 20.04 -11.85
C LYS A 596 -11.07 20.61 -11.55
N ASP A 597 -11.37 20.87 -10.27
CA ASP A 597 -12.67 21.37 -9.84
C ASP A 597 -12.93 22.80 -10.33
N LEU A 598 -11.95 23.69 -10.20
CA LEU A 598 -12.05 25.08 -10.66
C LEU A 598 -12.27 25.15 -12.18
N ARG A 599 -11.57 24.32 -12.98
CA ARG A 599 -11.80 24.21 -14.43
C ARG A 599 -13.21 23.75 -14.76
N TYR A 600 -13.71 22.73 -14.05
CA TYR A 600 -15.05 22.20 -14.28
C TYR A 600 -16.11 23.26 -14.02
N ASN A 601 -15.98 23.98 -12.90
CA ASN A 601 -16.90 25.02 -12.47
C ASN A 601 -16.82 26.30 -13.32
N ALA A 602 -15.66 26.62 -13.90
CA ALA A 602 -15.47 27.80 -14.75
C ALA A 602 -16.09 27.69 -16.16
N LYS A 603 -16.58 26.51 -16.56
CA LYS A 603 -17.17 26.34 -17.91
C LYS A 603 -18.39 27.24 -18.09
N GLY A 604 -18.31 28.16 -19.06
CA GLY A 604 -19.41 29.06 -19.42
C GLY A 604 -19.56 30.29 -18.53
N ILE A 605 -18.60 30.57 -17.63
CA ILE A 605 -18.56 31.79 -16.84
C ILE A 605 -17.65 32.81 -17.52
N ASP A 606 -18.22 33.97 -17.86
CA ASP A 606 -17.46 35.09 -18.40
C ASP A 606 -16.78 35.84 -17.24
N SER A 607 -15.45 35.83 -17.23
CA SER A 607 -14.62 36.60 -16.30
C SER A 607 -13.45 37.18 -17.08
N SER A 608 -12.99 38.38 -16.70
CA SER A 608 -11.82 38.97 -17.33
C SER A 608 -10.65 37.98 -17.21
N GLY A 609 -10.04 37.63 -18.35
CA GLY A 609 -9.09 36.50 -18.44
C GLY A 609 -7.98 36.54 -17.39
N ASP A 610 -7.54 37.74 -16.97
CA ASP A 610 -6.51 37.94 -15.95
C ASP A 610 -6.94 37.55 -14.53
N ALA A 611 -8.20 37.81 -14.13
CA ALA A 611 -8.70 37.47 -12.81
C ALA A 611 -8.79 35.95 -12.63
N MET A 612 -9.26 35.25 -13.67
CA MET A 612 -9.30 33.80 -13.73
C MET A 612 -7.89 33.21 -13.76
N ALA A 613 -6.99 33.72 -14.60
CA ALA A 613 -5.60 33.27 -14.62
C ALA A 613 -4.91 33.41 -13.24
N ASN A 614 -5.19 34.49 -12.51
CA ASN A 614 -4.63 34.73 -11.17
C ASN A 614 -5.09 33.71 -10.14
N VAL A 615 -6.37 33.31 -10.13
CA VAL A 615 -6.88 32.29 -9.19
C VAL A 615 -6.23 30.93 -9.46
N PHE A 616 -6.11 30.54 -10.72
CA PHE A 616 -5.55 29.24 -11.09
C PHE A 616 -4.03 29.17 -10.85
N ARG A 617 -3.32 30.29 -11.03
CA ARG A 617 -1.88 30.42 -10.68
C ARG A 617 -1.60 30.13 -9.20
N ARG A 618 -2.54 30.32 -8.27
CA ARG A 618 -2.34 29.98 -6.84
C ARG A 618 -2.17 28.48 -6.58
N PHE A 619 -2.57 27.66 -7.56
CA PHE A 619 -2.48 26.21 -7.53
C PHE A 619 -1.54 25.65 -8.61
N SER A 620 -0.82 26.52 -9.35
CA SER A 620 0.18 26.08 -10.32
C SER A 620 1.33 25.37 -9.62
N SER A 621 1.82 24.29 -10.23
CA SER A 621 2.93 23.49 -9.71
C SER A 621 4.16 23.75 -10.57
N ARG A 622 5.27 24.11 -9.91
CA ARG A 622 6.57 24.27 -10.54
C ARG A 622 7.23 22.89 -10.65
N ILE A 623 7.76 22.58 -11.83
CA ILE A 623 8.59 21.41 -12.10
C ILE A 623 10.03 21.91 -12.22
N ASP A 624 10.91 21.38 -11.37
CA ASP A 624 12.35 21.60 -11.50
C ASP A 624 12.97 20.46 -12.32
N VAL A 625 13.62 20.84 -13.41
CA VAL A 625 14.25 19.93 -14.37
C VAL A 625 15.75 20.23 -14.44
N CYS A 626 16.56 19.19 -14.61
CA CYS A 626 17.94 19.36 -15.06
C CYS A 626 18.28 18.41 -16.20
N CYS A 627 19.22 18.83 -17.04
CA CYS A 627 19.78 18.01 -18.12
C CYS A 627 21.27 18.30 -18.24
N ILE A 628 22.02 17.41 -18.89
CA ILE A 628 23.45 17.58 -19.14
C ILE A 628 23.69 17.65 -20.64
N ALA A 629 24.44 18.64 -21.11
CA ALA A 629 24.78 18.79 -22.51
C ALA A 629 26.14 19.48 -22.72
N ASP A 630 26.69 19.30 -23.92
CA ASP A 630 27.91 19.94 -24.39
C ASP A 630 27.70 20.61 -25.76
N ASP A 631 28.74 21.21 -26.31
CA ASP A 631 28.70 21.97 -27.56
C ASP A 631 28.21 21.16 -28.77
N LYS A 632 28.41 19.84 -28.76
CA LYS A 632 27.97 18.92 -29.84
C LYS A 632 26.47 18.66 -29.76
N TYR A 633 25.91 18.76 -28.56
CA TYR A 633 24.47 18.59 -28.29
C TYR A 633 23.70 19.90 -28.21
N PHE A 634 24.29 21.04 -28.61
CA PHE A 634 23.62 22.35 -28.62
C PHE A 634 22.26 22.30 -29.36
N LEU A 635 22.25 21.87 -30.62
CA LEU A 635 21.04 21.81 -31.45
C LEU A 635 19.99 20.84 -30.88
N PRO A 636 20.34 19.57 -30.56
CA PRO A 636 19.40 18.67 -29.88
C PRO A 636 18.83 19.24 -28.59
N THR A 637 19.66 19.89 -27.77
CA THR A 637 19.23 20.50 -26.51
C THR A 637 18.25 21.64 -26.75
N ALA A 638 18.48 22.47 -27.78
CA ALA A 638 17.56 23.54 -28.13
C ALA A 638 16.18 23.00 -28.53
N VAL A 639 16.13 21.97 -29.38
CA VAL A 639 14.87 21.33 -29.79
C VAL A 639 14.19 20.64 -28.59
N PHE A 640 14.96 19.95 -27.74
CA PHE A 640 14.46 19.36 -26.50
C PHE A 640 13.76 20.39 -25.60
N LEU A 641 14.37 21.55 -25.37
CA LEU A 641 13.78 22.65 -24.59
C LEU A 641 12.46 23.14 -25.20
N GLU A 642 12.43 23.32 -26.52
CA GLU A 642 11.22 23.71 -27.25
C GLU A 642 10.09 22.68 -27.09
N THR A 643 10.40 21.39 -27.09
CA THR A 643 9.39 20.34 -26.94
C THR A 643 8.76 20.32 -25.54
N ILE A 644 9.55 20.60 -24.49
CA ILE A 644 9.01 20.80 -23.14
C ILE A 644 8.10 22.03 -23.13
N ARG A 645 8.60 23.17 -23.64
CA ARG A 645 7.87 24.44 -23.66
C ARG A 645 6.52 24.32 -24.36
N ALA A 646 6.48 23.62 -25.51
CA ALA A 646 5.27 23.40 -26.29
C ALA A 646 4.27 22.43 -25.62
N SER A 647 4.75 21.53 -24.75
CA SER A 647 3.94 20.52 -24.08
C SER A 647 3.37 20.96 -22.73
N LEU A 648 3.67 22.19 -22.28
CA LEU A 648 3.23 22.68 -20.96
C LEU A 648 1.71 22.83 -20.89
N GLY A 649 1.13 22.23 -19.86
CA GLY A 649 -0.23 22.51 -19.45
C GLY A 649 -0.40 23.97 -19.02
N PRO A 650 -1.63 24.50 -19.06
CA PRO A 650 -1.87 25.94 -18.85
C PRO A 650 -1.48 26.47 -17.46
N TYR A 651 -1.24 25.59 -16.48
CA TYR A 651 -0.87 25.95 -15.10
C TYR A 651 0.39 25.23 -14.61
N THR A 652 1.18 24.69 -15.52
CA THR A 652 2.47 24.10 -15.22
C THR A 652 3.54 25.14 -15.50
N THR A 653 4.42 25.37 -14.52
CA THR A 653 5.63 26.16 -14.75
C THR A 653 6.83 25.24 -14.66
N VAL A 654 7.84 25.47 -15.49
CA VAL A 654 9.05 24.66 -15.51
C VAL A 654 10.26 25.55 -15.34
N SER A 655 11.15 25.15 -14.44
CA SER A 655 12.49 25.70 -14.32
C SER A 655 13.49 24.63 -14.71
N ILE A 656 14.22 24.85 -15.79
CA ILE A 656 15.24 23.93 -16.26
C ILE A 656 16.64 24.49 -16.11
N THR A 657 17.54 23.67 -15.56
CA THR A 657 18.97 23.96 -15.48
C THR A 657 19.74 23.02 -16.40
N VAL A 658 20.39 23.56 -17.43
CA VAL A 658 21.30 22.85 -18.33
C VAL A 658 22.69 22.85 -17.70
N LEU A 659 23.14 21.69 -17.25
CA LEU A 659 24.46 21.47 -16.68
C LEU A 659 25.46 21.21 -17.80
N VAL A 660 26.54 21.99 -17.84
CA VAL A 660 27.55 21.89 -18.91
C VAL A 660 28.94 21.67 -18.31
N PRO A 661 29.81 20.86 -18.92
CA PRO A 661 31.20 20.74 -18.50
C PRO A 661 31.96 22.04 -18.74
N GLN A 662 33.11 22.18 -18.09
CA GLN A 662 33.97 23.35 -18.29
C GLN A 662 34.33 23.55 -19.77
N GLY A 663 34.20 24.79 -20.24
CA GLY A 663 34.50 25.18 -21.62
C GLY A 663 33.30 25.17 -22.58
N SER A 664 32.19 24.52 -22.23
CA SER A 664 30.95 24.55 -23.03
C SER A 664 30.02 25.72 -22.70
N PHE A 665 30.27 26.44 -21.60
CA PHE A 665 29.38 27.50 -21.11
C PHE A 665 29.14 28.62 -22.13
N ALA A 666 30.18 29.07 -22.83
CA ALA A 666 30.10 30.19 -23.76
C ALA A 666 29.03 29.97 -24.84
N LYS A 667 29.07 28.82 -25.52
CA LYS A 667 28.10 28.45 -26.56
C LYS A 667 26.72 28.16 -25.96
N MET A 668 26.68 27.34 -24.91
CA MET A 668 25.44 26.83 -24.33
C MET A 668 24.62 27.91 -23.63
N SER A 669 25.24 28.95 -23.08
CA SER A 669 24.56 30.05 -22.35
C SER A 669 23.45 30.73 -23.16
N SER A 670 23.57 30.76 -24.49
CA SER A 670 22.56 31.30 -25.42
C SER A 670 21.21 30.57 -25.36
N LEU A 671 21.17 29.32 -24.90
CA LEU A 671 19.93 28.55 -24.69
C LEU A 671 18.99 29.22 -23.68
N SER A 672 19.53 30.05 -22.77
CA SER A 672 18.74 30.84 -21.80
C SER A 672 17.73 31.78 -22.49
N GLY A 673 17.99 32.14 -23.76
CA GLY A 673 17.09 32.95 -24.59
C GLY A 673 15.74 32.30 -24.89
N GLN A 674 15.60 30.99 -24.70
CA GLN A 674 14.32 30.27 -24.84
C GLN A 674 13.38 30.45 -23.63
N SER A 675 13.78 31.25 -22.63
CA SER A 675 12.96 31.51 -21.45
C SER A 675 11.68 32.31 -21.80
N SER A 676 10.61 32.05 -21.06
CA SER A 676 9.32 32.74 -21.11
C SER A 676 8.69 32.81 -19.70
N GLU A 677 7.52 33.43 -19.55
CA GLU A 677 6.85 33.59 -18.24
C GLU A 677 6.64 32.25 -17.50
N LYS A 678 6.36 31.16 -18.22
CA LYS A 678 6.07 29.84 -17.64
C LYS A 678 7.22 28.83 -17.75
N PHE A 679 8.31 29.19 -18.43
CA PHE A 679 9.40 28.28 -18.76
C PHE A 679 10.72 29.02 -18.61
N SER A 680 11.51 28.75 -17.57
CA SER A 680 12.79 29.41 -17.34
C SER A 680 13.95 28.47 -17.61
N VAL A 681 14.88 28.89 -18.47
CA VAL A 681 16.11 28.13 -18.79
C VAL A 681 17.31 28.83 -18.16
N ARG A 682 18.09 28.07 -17.40
CA ARG A 682 19.39 28.49 -16.86
C ARG A 682 20.47 27.54 -17.35
N VAL A 683 21.66 28.04 -17.62
CA VAL A 683 22.85 27.23 -17.90
C VAL A 683 23.82 27.36 -16.72
N ALA A 684 24.36 26.25 -16.25
CA ALA A 684 25.31 26.21 -15.14
C ALA A 684 26.51 25.33 -15.48
N GLU A 685 27.70 25.85 -15.28
CA GLU A 685 28.95 25.12 -15.48
C GLU A 685 29.25 24.24 -14.27
N VAL A 686 29.69 23.00 -14.52
CA VAL A 686 30.02 22.01 -13.49
C VAL A 686 31.46 21.55 -13.68
N ALA A 687 32.25 21.62 -12.61
CA ALA A 687 33.60 21.10 -12.58
C ALA A 687 33.59 19.57 -12.68
N VAL A 688 34.37 19.02 -13.60
CA VAL A 688 34.46 17.56 -13.85
C VAL A 688 35.75 16.93 -13.30
N ASP A 689 36.61 17.72 -12.65
CA ASP A 689 37.91 17.30 -12.12
C ASP A 689 37.79 16.10 -11.17
N ARG A 690 36.72 16.06 -10.37
CA ARG A 690 36.44 14.94 -9.44
C ARG A 690 36.12 13.61 -10.15
N PHE A 691 35.93 13.62 -11.46
CA PHE A 691 35.71 12.43 -12.28
C PHE A 691 36.94 11.99 -13.06
N GLU A 692 38.05 12.73 -12.97
CA GLU A 692 39.31 12.37 -13.62
C GLU A 692 39.78 10.98 -13.18
N GLY A 693 40.23 10.16 -14.14
CA GLY A 693 40.69 8.80 -13.89
C GLY A 693 39.58 7.75 -13.64
N LEU A 694 38.31 8.16 -13.47
CA LEU A 694 37.17 7.23 -13.39
C LEU A 694 36.76 6.70 -14.78
N HIS A 695 37.15 7.40 -15.83
CA HIS A 695 36.93 7.02 -17.22
C HIS A 695 38.27 6.57 -17.83
N LYS A 696 38.54 5.27 -17.86
CA LYS A 696 39.75 4.74 -18.54
C LYS A 696 39.43 4.46 -20.01
N TYR A 697 40.03 5.24 -20.91
CA TYR A 697 40.04 4.95 -22.34
C TYR A 697 41.15 3.92 -22.58
N ASP A 698 40.78 2.69 -22.96
CA ASP A 698 41.75 1.74 -23.51
C ASP A 698 41.75 1.93 -25.03
N SER A 699 42.90 2.34 -25.58
CA SER A 699 43.07 2.56 -27.02
C SER A 699 42.97 1.27 -27.85
N GLU A 700 43.02 0.09 -27.23
CA GLU A 700 43.01 -1.20 -27.93
C GLU A 700 41.64 -1.91 -27.91
N ASN A 701 40.66 -1.50 -27.09
CA ASN A 701 39.32 -2.10 -27.05
C ASN A 701 38.20 -1.04 -26.97
N SER A 702 37.51 -0.86 -28.10
CA SER A 702 36.57 0.21 -28.40
C SER A 702 35.14 0.00 -27.89
N PHE A 703 34.90 0.02 -26.57
CA PHE A 703 33.53 -0.13 -26.03
C PHE A 703 33.03 0.94 -25.06
N CYS A 704 33.85 1.92 -24.64
CA CYS A 704 33.36 3.02 -23.80
C CYS A 704 32.90 4.21 -24.66
N MET A 705 31.59 4.35 -24.91
CA MET A 705 31.01 5.31 -25.86
C MET A 705 30.47 6.63 -25.26
N ALA A 706 30.46 6.86 -23.94
CA ALA A 706 29.93 8.11 -23.38
C ALA A 706 31.00 9.04 -22.79
N SER A 707 30.67 10.33 -22.75
CA SER A 707 31.54 11.42 -22.28
C SER A 707 31.66 11.40 -20.74
N PRO A 708 32.82 11.81 -20.16
CA PRO A 708 32.93 12.10 -18.73
C PRO A 708 31.83 13.00 -18.18
N SER A 709 31.22 13.85 -19.01
CA SER A 709 30.06 14.69 -18.65
C SER A 709 28.86 13.88 -18.13
N ALA A 710 28.67 12.63 -18.57
CA ALA A 710 27.57 11.78 -18.08
C ALA A 710 27.67 11.50 -16.56
N LEU A 711 28.88 11.58 -15.98
CA LEU A 711 29.10 11.39 -14.55
C LEU A 711 28.63 12.58 -13.70
N ILE A 712 28.32 13.74 -14.31
CA ILE A 712 27.68 14.87 -13.62
C ILE A 712 26.34 14.42 -12.98
N LYS A 713 25.66 13.40 -13.55
CA LYS A 713 24.45 12.82 -12.95
C LYS A 713 24.65 12.38 -11.49
N PHE A 714 25.86 11.94 -11.12
CA PHE A 714 26.14 11.43 -9.77
C PHE A 714 26.07 12.51 -8.70
N VAL A 715 26.30 13.77 -9.09
CA VAL A 715 26.46 14.89 -8.15
C VAL A 715 25.29 15.87 -8.21
N ILE A 716 24.23 15.56 -8.97
CA ILE A 716 22.98 16.35 -8.99
C ILE A 716 22.45 16.65 -7.57
N PRO A 717 22.45 15.70 -6.60
CA PRO A 717 21.99 16.01 -5.25
C PRO A 717 22.80 17.10 -4.53
N GLU A 718 24.08 17.27 -4.88
CA GLU A 718 24.97 18.30 -4.34
C GLU A 718 24.81 19.65 -5.06
N ILE A 719 24.49 19.63 -6.36
CA ILE A 719 24.29 20.85 -7.18
C ILE A 719 23.03 21.61 -6.75
N PHE A 720 22.00 20.90 -6.31
CA PHE A 720 20.71 21.49 -5.90
C PHE A 720 20.41 21.21 -4.42
N PRO A 721 21.17 21.79 -3.47
CA PRO A 721 21.00 21.55 -2.03
C PRO A 721 19.65 22.02 -1.49
N GLU A 722 19.03 23.00 -2.15
CA GLU A 722 17.74 23.60 -1.80
C GLU A 722 16.52 22.80 -2.27
N LEU A 723 16.71 21.85 -3.19
CA LEU A 723 15.63 21.05 -3.76
C LEU A 723 15.57 19.67 -3.10
N ASP A 724 14.37 19.23 -2.75
CA ASP A 724 14.13 17.86 -2.27
C ASP A 724 14.00 16.87 -3.42
N ARG A 725 13.57 17.32 -4.60
CA ARG A 725 13.39 16.50 -5.80
C ARG A 725 13.68 17.28 -7.07
N ILE A 726 14.08 16.54 -8.11
CA ILE A 726 14.32 17.10 -9.45
C ILE A 726 14.07 16.03 -10.51
N LEU A 727 13.59 16.44 -11.69
CA LEU A 727 13.49 15.57 -12.85
C LEU A 727 14.75 15.71 -13.72
N TYR A 728 15.53 14.64 -13.82
CA TYR A 728 16.62 14.53 -14.76
C TYR A 728 16.13 14.02 -16.11
N LEU A 729 16.52 14.69 -17.20
CA LEU A 729 16.23 14.32 -18.59
C LEU A 729 17.51 14.39 -19.43
N ASP A 730 17.81 13.35 -20.21
CA ASP A 730 18.81 13.45 -21.28
C ASP A 730 18.31 14.39 -22.39
N THR A 731 19.21 14.94 -23.21
CA THR A 731 18.85 15.96 -24.23
C THR A 731 18.57 15.39 -25.62
N ASP A 732 18.64 14.07 -25.77
CA ASP A 732 18.33 13.32 -27.00
C ASP A 732 16.93 12.67 -26.95
N LEU A 733 16.00 13.36 -26.29
CA LEU A 733 14.60 13.01 -26.19
C LEU A 733 13.69 14.17 -26.57
N MET A 734 12.42 13.85 -26.79
CA MET A 734 11.34 14.78 -27.04
C MET A 734 10.22 14.58 -26.00
N VAL A 735 9.75 15.68 -25.44
CA VAL A 735 8.60 15.70 -24.53
C VAL A 735 7.35 16.05 -25.33
N ARG A 736 6.32 15.20 -25.22
CA ARG A 736 5.06 15.30 -26.00
C ARG A 736 3.85 15.61 -25.13
N LYS A 737 3.99 15.50 -23.80
CA LYS A 737 2.92 15.71 -22.82
C LYS A 737 3.44 16.45 -21.59
N ASP A 738 2.52 17.04 -20.84
CA ASP A 738 2.82 17.69 -19.56
C ASP A 738 3.49 16.72 -18.57
N LEU A 739 4.57 17.16 -17.93
CA LEU A 739 5.41 16.34 -17.05
C LEU A 739 4.99 16.38 -15.58
N LEU A 740 3.92 17.07 -15.22
CA LEU A 740 3.52 17.26 -13.82
C LEU A 740 3.23 15.92 -13.14
N ASP A 741 2.53 15.01 -13.81
CA ASP A 741 2.21 13.72 -13.21
C ASP A 741 3.46 12.88 -12.95
N LEU A 742 4.44 12.94 -13.87
CA LEU A 742 5.75 12.32 -13.69
C LEU A 742 6.49 12.93 -12.50
N TYR A 743 6.62 14.25 -12.44
CA TYR A 743 7.30 14.97 -11.36
C TYR A 743 6.70 14.71 -9.97
N MET A 744 5.41 14.37 -9.96
CA MET A 744 4.64 14.09 -8.75
C MET A 744 4.56 12.61 -8.37
N ALA A 745 5.38 11.74 -8.99
CA ALA A 745 5.48 10.36 -8.55
C ALA A 745 5.93 10.26 -7.07
N PRO A 746 5.43 9.26 -6.31
CA PRO A 746 5.69 9.10 -4.87
C PRO A 746 7.06 8.46 -4.62
N ILE A 747 8.10 9.30 -4.52
CA ILE A 747 9.49 8.85 -4.38
C ILE A 747 10.00 8.87 -2.94
N GLU A 748 9.14 9.07 -1.94
CA GLU A 748 9.54 9.40 -0.56
C GLU A 748 10.40 8.30 0.09
N ASP A 749 10.15 7.03 -0.25
CA ASP A 749 10.84 5.85 0.31
C ASP A 749 11.96 5.27 -0.57
N VAL A 750 12.18 5.86 -1.75
CA VAL A 750 13.13 5.43 -2.78
C VAL A 750 14.13 6.54 -3.13
N TYR A 751 15.21 6.21 -3.82
CA TYR A 751 16.17 7.21 -4.30
C TYR A 751 15.70 7.91 -5.56
N LEU A 752 15.00 7.18 -6.44
CA LEU A 752 14.50 7.73 -7.68
C LEU A 752 13.31 6.92 -8.23
N ALA A 753 12.57 7.51 -9.17
CA ALA A 753 11.66 6.80 -10.05
C ALA A 753 12.20 6.81 -11.48
N ALA A 754 12.14 5.66 -12.14
CA ALA A 754 12.63 5.49 -13.51
C ALA A 754 11.86 4.38 -14.24
N VAL A 755 11.91 4.39 -15.56
CA VAL A 755 11.31 3.37 -16.41
C VAL A 755 12.27 2.20 -16.56
N THR A 756 11.78 0.97 -16.34
CA THR A 756 12.55 -0.25 -16.64
C THR A 756 13.02 -0.20 -18.10
N ASP A 757 14.28 -0.50 -18.37
CA ASP A 757 14.84 -0.32 -19.71
C ASP A 757 14.07 -1.20 -20.72
N MET A 758 13.61 -0.60 -21.82
CA MET A 758 12.75 -1.26 -22.81
C MET A 758 13.42 -2.49 -23.45
N TRP A 759 14.74 -2.56 -23.42
CA TRP A 759 15.52 -3.70 -23.92
C TRP A 759 15.55 -4.90 -22.94
N MET A 760 15.17 -4.72 -21.68
CA MET A 760 15.28 -5.72 -20.61
C MET A 760 14.59 -7.06 -20.93
N PRO A 761 13.37 -7.10 -21.51
CA PRO A 761 12.72 -8.38 -21.86
C PRO A 761 13.41 -9.18 -22.95
N VAL A 762 14.28 -8.55 -23.74
CA VAL A 762 14.87 -9.13 -24.97
C VAL A 762 16.39 -9.26 -24.92
N THR A 763 17.04 -8.70 -23.90
CA THR A 763 18.49 -8.75 -23.71
C THR A 763 18.95 -10.09 -23.14
N ASP A 764 20.16 -10.50 -23.49
CA ASP A 764 20.85 -11.66 -22.88
C ASP A 764 22.01 -11.29 -21.97
N ARG A 765 22.21 -9.99 -21.72
CA ARG A 765 23.27 -9.50 -20.83
C ARG A 765 23.01 -9.92 -19.38
N VAL A 766 23.90 -10.75 -18.84
CA VAL A 766 23.82 -11.27 -17.47
C VAL A 766 23.87 -10.13 -16.44
N GLU A 767 24.62 -9.07 -16.74
CA GLU A 767 24.77 -7.91 -15.87
C GLU A 767 23.47 -7.12 -15.71
N VAL A 768 22.58 -7.18 -16.70
CA VAL A 768 21.26 -6.54 -16.67
C VAL A 768 20.25 -7.45 -15.97
N LYS A 769 20.25 -8.75 -16.30
CA LYS A 769 19.29 -9.74 -15.75
C LYS A 769 19.42 -9.91 -14.22
N ARG A 770 20.60 -9.65 -13.63
CA ARG A 770 20.82 -9.79 -12.17
C ARG A 770 20.00 -8.84 -11.30
N PHE A 771 19.50 -7.74 -11.84
CA PHE A 771 18.83 -6.69 -11.06
C PHE A 771 17.31 -6.83 -10.97
N GLY A 772 16.68 -7.76 -11.70
CA GLY A 772 15.21 -7.96 -11.72
C GLY A 772 14.42 -6.82 -12.38
N SER A 773 14.79 -5.56 -12.14
CA SER A 773 14.18 -4.33 -12.66
C SER A 773 15.27 -3.31 -13.01
N TYR A 774 16.00 -3.56 -14.10
CA TYR A 774 17.07 -2.68 -14.57
C TYR A 774 16.50 -1.50 -15.37
N PHE A 775 16.75 -0.27 -14.95
CA PHE A 775 16.13 0.94 -15.51
C PHE A 775 17.04 1.74 -16.44
N ASN A 776 16.41 2.51 -17.33
CA ASN A 776 17.10 3.47 -18.20
C ASN A 776 17.33 4.79 -17.47
N SER A 777 18.57 5.31 -17.51
CA SER A 777 18.99 6.50 -16.74
C SER A 777 18.79 7.84 -17.46
N GLY A 778 18.15 7.85 -18.62
CA GLY A 778 17.88 9.09 -19.37
C GLY A 778 16.64 9.85 -18.92
N VAL A 779 15.78 9.21 -18.11
CA VAL A 779 14.64 9.87 -17.46
C VAL A 779 14.57 9.38 -16.01
N MET A 780 14.88 10.27 -15.06
CA MET A 780 14.88 9.92 -13.63
C MET A 780 14.25 11.04 -12.81
N LEU A 781 13.20 10.75 -12.05
CA LEU A 781 12.77 11.64 -10.98
C LEU A 781 13.57 11.30 -9.72
N MET A 782 14.45 12.19 -9.28
CA MET A 782 15.40 11.94 -8.20
C MET A 782 14.92 12.54 -6.87
N ASN A 783 14.98 11.75 -5.80
CA ASN A 783 14.76 12.20 -4.42
C ASN A 783 16.09 12.71 -3.85
N LEU A 784 16.39 13.97 -4.11
CA LEU A 784 17.67 14.57 -3.73
C LEU A 784 17.87 14.59 -2.21
N ALA A 785 16.80 14.81 -1.44
CA ALA A 785 16.87 14.78 0.02
C ALA A 785 17.30 13.40 0.55
N ALA A 786 16.68 12.32 0.07
CA ALA A 786 17.06 10.96 0.46
C ALA A 786 18.46 10.60 -0.05
N MET A 787 18.80 10.97 -1.29
CA MET A 787 20.11 10.70 -1.86
C MET A 787 21.24 11.41 -1.10
N ARG A 788 21.05 12.66 -0.67
CA ARG A 788 22.01 13.36 0.21
C ARG A 788 22.11 12.71 1.58
N ARG A 789 20.98 12.43 2.23
CA ARG A 789 20.93 11.81 3.57
C ARG A 789 21.69 10.49 3.61
N ASP A 790 21.58 9.71 2.54
CA ASP A 790 22.14 8.38 2.46
C ASP A 790 23.47 8.35 1.68
N GLU A 791 24.11 9.51 1.43
CA GLU A 791 25.43 9.64 0.78
C GLU A 791 25.51 8.88 -0.56
N VAL A 792 24.45 8.97 -1.35
CA VAL A 792 24.34 8.29 -2.65
C VAL A 792 25.36 8.81 -3.68
N PRO A 793 25.65 10.13 -3.79
CA PRO A 793 26.70 10.63 -4.68
C PRO A 793 28.07 9.95 -4.46
N GLU A 794 28.49 9.80 -3.22
CA GLU A 794 29.74 9.15 -2.83
C GLU A 794 29.72 7.66 -3.19
N LYS A 795 28.58 6.99 -2.97
CA LYS A 795 28.40 5.58 -3.34
C LYS A 795 28.47 5.35 -4.84
N LEU A 796 27.91 6.25 -5.65
CA LEU A 796 27.97 6.20 -7.12
C LEU A 796 29.42 6.36 -7.61
N ILE A 797 30.15 7.34 -7.08
CA ILE A 797 31.56 7.56 -7.41
C ILE A 797 32.41 6.35 -7.00
N ALA A 798 32.25 5.85 -5.77
CA ALA A 798 32.96 4.67 -5.28
C ALA A 798 32.64 3.42 -6.09
N ALA A 799 31.39 3.27 -6.56
CA ALA A 799 30.98 2.17 -7.44
C ALA A 799 31.62 2.24 -8.82
N LYS A 800 31.71 3.44 -9.39
CA LYS A 800 32.42 3.64 -10.65
C LYS A 800 33.92 3.38 -10.51
N ALA A 801 34.54 3.83 -9.42
CA ALA A 801 35.98 3.67 -9.16
C ALA A 801 36.41 2.21 -8.97
N ARG A 802 35.58 1.38 -8.31
CA ARG A 802 35.85 -0.05 -8.08
C ARG A 802 35.55 -0.95 -9.28
N SER A 803 34.88 -0.43 -10.30
CA SER A 803 34.47 -1.25 -11.45
C SER A 803 35.67 -1.72 -12.26
N THR A 804 35.77 -3.03 -12.44
CA THR A 804 36.71 -3.66 -13.40
C THR A 804 36.11 -3.77 -14.80
N ASN A 805 34.80 -3.53 -14.94
CA ASN A 805 34.11 -3.47 -16.22
C ASN A 805 34.15 -2.02 -16.74
N PHE A 806 34.96 -1.78 -17.77
CA PHE A 806 35.10 -0.46 -18.40
C PHE A 806 33.85 -0.02 -19.19
N ASN A 807 32.89 -0.94 -19.41
CA ASN A 807 31.57 -0.64 -19.98
C ASN A 807 30.53 -0.23 -18.92
N LEU A 808 30.87 -0.30 -17.63
CA LEU A 808 29.98 0.11 -16.53
C LEU A 808 29.86 1.64 -16.53
N MET A 809 28.89 2.17 -17.28
CA MET A 809 28.66 3.60 -17.41
C MET A 809 27.79 4.13 -16.25
N ASP A 810 27.31 5.36 -16.34
CA ASP A 810 26.40 5.97 -15.36
C ASP A 810 25.16 5.10 -15.11
N GLN A 811 24.51 4.59 -16.16
CA GLN A 811 23.31 3.78 -16.03
C GLN A 811 23.53 2.49 -15.22
N ASP A 812 24.61 1.76 -15.50
CA ASP A 812 24.94 0.52 -14.79
C ASP A 812 25.24 0.80 -13.31
N VAL A 813 25.94 1.90 -13.04
CA VAL A 813 26.30 2.32 -11.68
C VAL A 813 25.06 2.76 -10.90
N PHE A 814 24.14 3.49 -11.51
CA PHE A 814 22.85 3.84 -10.92
C PHE A 814 22.03 2.59 -10.59
N ASN A 815 21.96 1.61 -11.50
CA ASN A 815 21.27 0.35 -11.28
C ASN A 815 21.90 -0.49 -10.17
N GLU A 816 23.23 -0.43 -10.01
CA GLU A 816 23.93 -1.10 -8.91
C GLU A 816 23.65 -0.44 -7.55
N VAL A 817 23.84 0.88 -7.47
CA VAL A 817 23.78 1.62 -6.20
C VAL A 817 22.35 1.85 -5.73
N CYS A 818 21.41 2.06 -6.66
CA CYS A 818 20.01 2.31 -6.36
C CYS A 818 19.14 1.04 -6.36
N HIS A 819 19.73 -0.14 -6.52
CA HIS A 819 19.00 -1.40 -6.55
C HIS A 819 18.09 -1.57 -5.31
N GLY A 820 16.81 -1.93 -5.53
CA GLY A 820 15.80 -2.05 -4.48
C GLY A 820 15.30 -0.72 -3.90
N LYS A 821 15.79 0.41 -4.42
CA LYS A 821 15.40 1.80 -4.05
C LYS A 821 14.99 2.61 -5.28
N VAL A 822 14.30 1.95 -6.22
CA VAL A 822 13.76 2.58 -7.44
C VAL A 822 12.26 2.30 -7.57
N LEU A 823 11.48 3.35 -7.79
CA LEU A 823 10.07 3.22 -8.17
C LEU A 823 9.97 3.03 -9.69
N GLY A 824 9.29 1.96 -10.12
CA GLY A 824 9.02 1.70 -11.54
C GLY A 824 7.99 2.67 -12.11
N LEU A 825 8.28 3.23 -13.28
CA LEU A 825 7.37 4.11 -14.03
C LEU A 825 6.80 3.42 -15.27
N ASP A 826 5.64 3.91 -15.72
CA ASP A 826 5.03 3.51 -16.99
C ASP A 826 5.95 3.83 -18.18
N ILE A 827 5.96 2.94 -19.17
CA ILE A 827 6.84 3.02 -20.36
C ILE A 827 6.65 4.30 -21.18
N SER A 828 5.48 4.95 -21.11
CA SER A 828 5.24 6.20 -21.83
C SER A 828 6.14 7.34 -21.38
N TYR A 829 6.72 7.27 -20.18
CA TYR A 829 7.66 8.29 -19.66
C TYR A 829 9.10 8.10 -20.13
N ASN A 830 9.44 7.01 -20.81
CA ASN A 830 10.76 6.81 -21.41
C ASN A 830 10.67 5.77 -22.54
N PHE A 831 9.85 6.06 -23.55
CA PHE A 831 9.67 5.17 -24.68
C PHE A 831 10.89 5.27 -25.60
N LEU A 832 11.44 4.13 -26.04
CA LEU A 832 12.65 4.08 -26.88
C LEU A 832 12.30 3.70 -28.35
N PRO A 833 12.14 4.68 -29.28
CA PRO A 833 11.85 4.41 -30.70
C PRO A 833 12.77 3.39 -31.36
N VAL A 834 14.07 3.46 -31.05
CA VAL A 834 15.10 2.59 -31.62
C VAL A 834 14.88 1.13 -31.19
N CYS A 835 14.61 0.93 -29.90
CA CYS A 835 14.31 -0.39 -29.35
C CYS A 835 13.03 -0.95 -29.96
N TYR A 836 11.97 -0.14 -30.05
CA TYR A 836 10.72 -0.52 -30.69
C TYR A 836 10.92 -0.94 -32.15
N LYS A 837 11.59 -0.12 -32.96
CA LYS A 837 11.88 -0.41 -34.38
C LYS A 837 12.59 -1.76 -34.54
N ARG A 838 13.57 -2.04 -33.69
CA ARG A 838 14.41 -3.25 -33.78
C ARG A 838 13.76 -4.51 -33.19
N HIS A 839 12.94 -4.37 -32.14
CA HIS A 839 12.52 -5.53 -31.32
C HIS A 839 11.02 -5.68 -31.09
N LYS A 840 10.15 -4.83 -31.66
CA LYS A 840 8.69 -4.92 -31.44
C LYS A 840 8.09 -6.32 -31.66
N HIS A 841 8.63 -7.09 -32.61
CA HIS A 841 8.18 -8.45 -32.91
C HIS A 841 8.49 -9.48 -31.80
N ARG A 842 9.34 -9.12 -30.83
CA ARG A 842 9.68 -9.94 -29.66
C ARG A 842 8.90 -9.53 -28.41
N PHE A 843 8.14 -8.42 -28.45
CA PHE A 843 7.37 -7.96 -27.31
C PHE A 843 6.03 -8.67 -27.21
N ARG A 844 5.70 -9.04 -25.98
CA ARG A 844 4.41 -9.58 -25.59
C ARG A 844 3.69 -8.58 -24.70
N ILE A 845 2.50 -8.14 -25.10
CA ILE A 845 1.82 -7.03 -24.42
C ILE A 845 1.49 -7.34 -22.97
N ASP A 846 1.16 -8.59 -22.64
CA ASP A 846 0.91 -9.03 -21.26
C ASP A 846 2.16 -8.94 -20.37
N VAL A 847 3.33 -9.28 -20.94
CA VAL A 847 4.63 -9.15 -20.27
C VAL A 847 4.98 -7.68 -20.07
N MET A 848 4.79 -6.84 -21.10
CA MET A 848 5.06 -5.40 -21.03
C MET A 848 4.16 -4.72 -19.99
N ASN A 849 2.85 -4.99 -20.02
CA ASN A 849 1.90 -4.44 -19.05
C ASN A 849 2.25 -4.84 -17.62
N THR A 850 2.68 -6.09 -17.41
CA THR A 850 3.15 -6.55 -16.10
C THR A 850 4.42 -5.81 -15.68
N LEU A 851 5.37 -5.62 -16.59
CA LEU A 851 6.66 -4.98 -16.30
C LEU A 851 6.53 -3.49 -15.95
N TYR A 852 5.63 -2.78 -16.63
CA TYR A 852 5.46 -1.33 -16.50
C TYR A 852 4.26 -0.93 -15.63
N GLY A 853 3.52 -1.90 -15.08
CA GLY A 853 2.31 -1.62 -14.30
C GLY A 853 1.21 -0.94 -15.13
N SER A 854 1.09 -1.30 -16.41
CA SER A 854 0.24 -0.63 -17.39
C SER A 854 -0.85 -1.54 -17.95
N SER A 855 -1.73 -1.00 -18.80
CA SER A 855 -2.90 -1.72 -19.31
C SER A 855 -3.15 -1.44 -20.80
N TYR A 856 -2.10 -1.45 -21.61
CA TYR A 856 -2.23 -1.25 -23.05
C TYR A 856 -2.85 -2.46 -23.74
N PRO A 857 -3.74 -2.26 -24.74
CA PRO A 857 -4.38 -3.36 -25.44
C PRO A 857 -3.44 -4.07 -26.43
N THR A 858 -2.49 -3.36 -27.04
CA THR A 858 -1.50 -3.91 -27.97
C THR A 858 -0.14 -3.21 -27.84
N VAL A 859 0.91 -3.81 -28.41
CA VAL A 859 2.26 -3.24 -28.48
C VAL A 859 2.28 -1.95 -29.32
N GLU A 860 1.44 -1.88 -30.35
CA GLU A 860 1.24 -0.67 -31.16
C GLU A 860 0.56 0.44 -30.36
N ALA A 861 -0.47 0.10 -29.57
CA ALA A 861 -1.16 1.08 -28.73
C ALA A 861 -0.21 1.71 -27.69
N MET A 862 0.71 0.92 -27.14
CA MET A 862 1.79 1.39 -26.27
C MET A 862 2.73 2.38 -26.99
N ALA A 863 2.98 2.18 -28.28
CA ALA A 863 3.90 3.01 -29.08
C ALA A 863 3.27 4.26 -29.70
N ASN A 864 1.93 4.37 -29.72
CA ASN A 864 1.25 5.42 -30.46
C ASN A 864 1.38 6.82 -29.83
N ASP A 865 1.39 6.90 -28.51
CA ASP A 865 1.28 8.19 -27.83
C ASP A 865 2.08 8.27 -26.51
N PRO A 866 3.41 8.06 -26.56
CA PRO A 866 4.25 8.20 -25.37
C PRO A 866 4.29 9.67 -24.91
N ALA A 867 4.44 9.87 -23.61
CA ALA A 867 4.67 11.20 -23.02
C ALA A 867 6.08 11.71 -23.34
N ILE A 868 7.06 10.80 -23.36
CA ILE A 868 8.46 11.07 -23.70
C ILE A 868 8.94 10.02 -24.72
N ALA A 869 9.47 10.50 -25.84
CA ALA A 869 10.15 9.68 -26.83
C ALA A 869 11.66 9.94 -26.75
N HIS A 870 12.45 8.91 -26.43
CA HIS A 870 13.87 9.04 -26.14
C HIS A 870 14.71 8.22 -27.13
N TRP A 871 15.51 8.90 -27.96
CA TRP A 871 16.33 8.27 -29.00
C TRP A 871 17.68 7.78 -28.47
N ALA A 872 17.67 7.00 -27.38
CA ALA A 872 18.88 6.41 -26.81
C ALA A 872 19.56 5.47 -27.83
N GLY A 873 20.75 5.85 -28.32
CA GLY A 873 21.51 5.09 -29.34
C GLY A 873 21.91 5.88 -30.59
N SER A 874 22.23 5.17 -31.67
CA SER A 874 22.79 5.73 -32.92
C SER A 874 21.77 6.47 -33.79
N ASP A 875 20.50 6.06 -33.72
CA ASP A 875 19.47 6.48 -34.69
C ASP A 875 18.78 7.75 -34.19
N LYS A 876 19.40 8.90 -34.49
CA LYS A 876 18.95 10.23 -34.05
C LYS A 876 18.13 10.94 -35.13
N PRO A 877 17.06 11.69 -34.79
CA PRO A 877 16.21 12.37 -35.77
C PRO A 877 16.93 13.48 -36.56
N TRP A 878 18.01 14.05 -36.00
CA TRP A 878 18.90 15.00 -36.69
C TRP A 878 20.02 14.34 -37.50
N LYS A 879 20.03 13.00 -37.62
CA LYS A 879 20.99 12.23 -38.43
C LYS A 879 20.31 11.31 -39.43
N THR A 880 19.13 10.77 -39.11
CA THR A 880 18.43 9.79 -39.96
C THR A 880 16.93 10.10 -40.03
N ALA A 881 16.40 10.12 -41.25
CA ALA A 881 15.02 10.51 -41.51
C ALA A 881 13.96 9.46 -41.12
N GLU A 882 14.37 8.23 -40.84
CA GLU A 882 13.48 7.06 -40.72
C GLU A 882 13.21 6.60 -39.28
N THR A 883 13.49 7.44 -38.28
CA THR A 883 13.19 7.12 -36.87
C THR A 883 11.77 7.55 -36.50
N LEU A 884 11.13 6.83 -35.58
CA LEU A 884 9.78 7.18 -35.13
C LEU A 884 9.81 8.58 -34.49
N PHE A 885 8.79 9.39 -34.77
CA PHE A 885 8.65 10.78 -34.33
C PHE A 885 9.70 11.78 -34.90
N ALA A 886 10.46 11.41 -35.93
CA ALA A 886 11.41 12.34 -36.56
C ALA A 886 10.75 13.61 -37.11
N GLU A 887 9.52 13.51 -37.62
CA GLU A 887 8.81 14.67 -38.18
C GLU A 887 8.38 15.66 -37.09
N GLU A 888 7.86 15.17 -35.96
CA GLU A 888 7.53 16.01 -34.80
C GLU A 888 8.79 16.75 -34.28
N TRP A 889 9.96 16.08 -34.29
CA TRP A 889 11.23 16.72 -33.97
C TRP A 889 11.59 17.84 -34.95
N ARG A 890 11.41 17.63 -36.26
CA ARG A 890 11.64 18.65 -37.30
C ARG A 890 10.69 19.82 -37.21
N GLU A 891 9.43 19.58 -36.82
CA GLU A 891 8.47 20.66 -36.57
C GLU A 891 8.91 21.55 -35.42
N ALA A 892 9.41 20.96 -34.33
CA ALA A 892 9.98 21.72 -33.21
C ALA A 892 11.24 22.51 -33.64
N TYR A 893 12.10 21.90 -34.46
CA TYR A 893 13.25 22.60 -35.06
C TYR A 893 12.82 23.80 -35.92
N ARG A 894 11.85 23.63 -36.82
CA ARG A 894 11.33 24.71 -37.68
C ARG A 894 10.76 25.87 -36.87
N ARG A 895 10.06 25.61 -35.77
CA ARG A 895 9.59 26.67 -34.85
C ARG A 895 10.72 27.52 -34.27
N LEU A 896 11.85 26.88 -33.94
CA LEU A 896 13.02 27.60 -33.42
C LEU A 896 13.75 28.41 -34.50
N GLU A 897 13.82 27.91 -35.73
CA GLU A 897 14.31 28.69 -36.89
C GLU A 897 13.44 29.91 -37.14
N GLU A 898 12.11 29.76 -37.17
CA GLU A 898 11.16 30.86 -37.33
C GLU A 898 11.25 31.90 -36.21
N ALA A 899 11.56 31.45 -34.99
CA ALA A 899 11.79 32.32 -33.84
C ALA A 899 13.19 32.99 -33.82
N GLY A 900 14.04 32.71 -34.81
CA GLY A 900 15.39 33.30 -34.92
C GLY A 900 16.36 32.81 -33.82
N VAL A 901 16.10 31.66 -33.22
CA VAL A 901 16.97 31.06 -32.18
C VAL A 901 18.26 30.51 -32.79
N PHE A 902 18.24 30.21 -34.10
CA PHE A 902 19.41 29.78 -34.88
C PHE A 902 19.78 30.86 -35.91
N VAL A 903 21.08 31.13 -36.06
CA VAL A 903 21.64 31.77 -37.26
C VAL A 903 22.12 30.64 -38.16
N GLN A 904 21.76 30.66 -39.46
CA GLN A 904 22.24 29.69 -40.44
C GLN A 904 23.77 29.65 -40.42
N ASP A 905 24.35 28.58 -39.87
CA ASP A 905 25.70 28.17 -40.23
C ASP A 905 25.55 27.14 -41.36
N GLU A 906 26.13 27.45 -42.53
CA GLU A 906 25.95 26.77 -43.83
C GLU A 906 26.36 25.29 -43.89
N GLN A 907 26.61 24.62 -42.76
CA GLN A 907 27.20 23.27 -42.74
C GLN A 907 26.43 22.18 -42.01
N THR A 908 25.17 22.39 -41.61
CA THR A 908 24.44 21.34 -40.87
C THR A 908 23.04 21.04 -41.41
N VAL A 909 22.96 20.62 -42.68
CA VAL A 909 21.82 19.83 -43.17
C VAL A 909 22.36 18.69 -44.03
N VAL A 910 22.23 17.46 -43.54
CA VAL A 910 22.25 16.23 -44.35
C VAL A 910 20.95 15.50 -44.10
#